data_AF-A0A364LAY4-F1
#
_entry.id   AF-A0A364LAY4-F1
#
_cell.length_a   1.000
_cell.length_b   1.000
_cell.length_c   1.000
_cell.angle_alpha   90.00
_cell.angle_beta   90.00
_cell.angle_gamma   90.00
#
_symmetry.space_group_name_H-M   'P 1'
#
loop_
_entity.id
_entity.type
_entity.pdbx_description
1 polymer ?
#
loop_
_entity_poly.entity_id
_entity_poly.type
_entity_poly.pdbx_seq_one_letter_code
_entity_poly.pdbx_strand_id
1 'polypeptide(L)'
;MPPIPLQIAYKRVKQPTVGENGYVGFQPGKTEVLPKGWNGFNAKPLKSDIIVEHDVEIVVRDGARLYIDIYRPANSTEKVPAVLSWSFYGKKYSALEMLPMTVWKCCVPREDLSGIEKFEGLDPQTWCPRGYAIISVDTRGAGHSDGQIGVMGTQDAEDGYDVVEAVAKMDWCNGSIGMAGNSALAISQWFIAAQQPPSLKAIAPWEGSGDIYREQFCRGGWFFMSNFDLIANAIVRGQVNSGLEDFEEMYRRSNVSNAFWEDKRADMTKIQCPVYIRGSDISSIHTMGSVRAWLELPHDNKWIRWGSKQEWYELYSEPESEKELFLFFDRYLRGEEGNGWEKTPKVRWSALRFGNRAAIDDIILEDFPAPNTEYRELYLAKDGLLKTNAPSNIDVETVSYNSEQRESIAEFSYTFDKATQLIGLPKAILYVSNDQQDDFTVFVILRKRDRHGKLLMHLNFPIEATPVKSIEEIPEKEQQSTNLHLGSTGILRASHRAYDSGKSIHPQFPFHPHTKQEKVKPGEIVKLEIGIWAMGYDFEEGETISLQVSGQYPSIAEFKSFSQPRPEHELNKGLHTIHIGKEYPSSIILPFIKHFIFIAYDYFNPLYFQTVLGVTPIQSGLYTLALVLPLSAMTLSSGFVVKRTGAYRPVIWIGASIMVLGTGLFIDFGPSRMITKIVIYQIIAGLGAGPLFQAPMIAFQSQLIGKEDLLAAAIAAFTFLRNLSTALSLVVGGVILQHGLSSDEASYLSDGSSLGSGARTEDEGLGDGIVDGLKTMWIFYTAVGGVMLISSFAIGKRDLDSDSDE
;
A
#
# COMPACT_ATOMS: atom_id res chain seq x y z
N MET A 1 -37.27 -2.49 24.80
CA MET A 1 -36.34 -3.08 25.78
C MET A 1 -34.98 -2.46 25.52
N PRO A 2 -34.20 -2.06 26.55
CA PRO A 2 -32.78 -1.80 26.33
C PRO A 2 -32.14 -3.06 25.73
N PRO A 3 -31.13 -2.92 24.85
CA PRO A 3 -30.44 -4.09 24.31
C PRO A 3 -29.95 -4.95 25.48
N ILE A 4 -30.23 -6.26 25.42
CA ILE A 4 -29.70 -7.22 26.38
C ILE A 4 -28.17 -7.06 26.35
N PRO A 5 -27.50 -6.88 27.51
CA PRO A 5 -26.05 -6.79 27.55
C PRO A 5 -25.45 -7.99 26.83
N LEU A 6 -24.61 -7.74 25.83
CA LEU A 6 -23.94 -8.81 25.10
C LEU A 6 -22.86 -9.40 26.02
N GLN A 7 -23.07 -10.65 26.46
CA GLN A 7 -22.10 -11.35 27.28
C GLN A 7 -20.91 -11.80 26.41
N ILE A 8 -19.74 -11.22 26.66
CA ILE A 8 -18.49 -11.61 25.99
C ILE A 8 -18.04 -12.99 26.49
N ALA A 9 -17.71 -13.87 25.56
CA ALA A 9 -17.15 -15.18 25.87
C ALA A 9 -15.64 -15.11 26.02
N TYR A 10 -15.10 -15.86 26.97
CA TYR A 10 -13.65 -15.96 27.21
C TYR A 10 -13.22 -17.42 27.27
N LYS A 11 -12.12 -17.74 26.59
CA LYS A 11 -11.40 -19.01 26.69
C LYS A 11 -10.22 -18.89 27.64
N ARG A 12 -10.01 -19.89 28.50
CA ARG A 12 -8.88 -19.86 29.44
C ARG A 12 -7.55 -19.88 28.71
N VAL A 13 -6.59 -19.13 29.21
CA VAL A 13 -5.20 -19.13 28.75
C VAL A 13 -4.30 -19.88 29.74
N LYS A 14 -3.13 -20.32 29.27
CA LYS A 14 -2.14 -21.00 30.14
C LYS A 14 -1.48 -19.98 31.08
N GLN A 15 -1.02 -20.44 32.23
CA GLN A 15 -0.24 -19.61 33.14
C GLN A 15 1.20 -19.42 32.65
N PRO A 16 1.85 -18.28 32.95
CA PRO A 16 3.28 -18.11 32.72
C PRO A 16 4.08 -19.17 33.48
N THR A 17 5.01 -19.84 32.80
CA THR A 17 5.90 -20.86 33.38
C THR A 17 7.34 -20.36 33.27
N VAL A 18 8.12 -20.42 34.37
CA VAL A 18 9.52 -19.97 34.34
C VAL A 18 10.32 -20.78 33.32
N GLY A 19 11.03 -20.07 32.43
CA GLY A 19 11.79 -20.66 31.33
C GLY A 19 11.00 -20.89 30.05
N GLU A 20 9.69 -20.66 30.03
CA GLU A 20 8.89 -20.57 28.81
C GLU A 20 8.73 -19.11 28.39
N ASN A 21 8.78 -18.83 27.09
CA ASN A 21 8.47 -17.53 26.51
C ASN A 21 9.26 -16.36 27.14
N GLY A 22 10.54 -16.56 27.46
CA GLY A 22 11.38 -15.58 28.15
C GLY A 22 10.96 -15.23 29.59
N TYR A 23 9.96 -15.92 30.16
CA TYR A 23 9.44 -15.60 31.47
C TYR A 23 10.39 -16.04 32.60
N VAL A 24 10.77 -15.10 33.46
CA VAL A 24 11.75 -15.29 34.55
C VAL A 24 11.13 -15.20 35.95
N GLY A 25 9.81 -15.27 36.05
CA GLY A 25 9.07 -15.01 37.29
C GLY A 25 8.61 -13.56 37.41
N PHE A 26 7.69 -13.29 38.34
CA PHE A 26 7.18 -11.96 38.66
C PHE A 26 8.14 -11.28 39.63
N GLN A 27 8.67 -10.12 39.24
CA GLN A 27 9.80 -9.42 39.88
C GLN A 27 9.48 -7.93 40.13
N PRO A 28 8.36 -7.59 40.79
CA PRO A 28 7.97 -6.20 41.03
C PRO A 28 9.04 -5.46 41.85
N GLY A 29 9.37 -4.24 41.43
CA GLY A 29 10.37 -3.39 42.10
C GLY A 29 11.83 -3.81 41.88
N LYS A 30 12.09 -4.82 41.05
CA LYS A 30 13.46 -5.18 40.65
C LYS A 30 13.94 -4.20 39.56
N THR A 31 15.14 -3.67 39.78
CA THR A 31 15.88 -2.90 38.79
C THR A 31 17.27 -3.49 38.61
N GLU A 32 17.71 -3.65 37.37
CA GLU A 32 19.06 -4.13 37.05
C GLU A 32 19.69 -3.35 35.89
N VAL A 33 21.02 -3.40 35.78
CA VAL A 33 21.75 -2.83 34.64
C VAL A 33 22.36 -3.98 33.84
N LEU A 34 21.93 -4.14 32.60
CA LEU A 34 22.55 -5.03 31.63
C LEU A 34 23.76 -4.29 31.03
N PRO A 35 25.00 -4.77 31.24
CA PRO A 35 26.18 -4.06 30.80
C PRO A 35 26.35 -4.11 29.28
N LYS A 36 27.08 -3.14 28.71
CA LYS A 36 27.56 -3.20 27.34
C LYS A 36 28.27 -4.52 27.08
N GLY A 37 27.95 -5.14 25.94
CA GLY A 37 28.45 -6.47 25.56
C GLY A 37 27.66 -7.63 26.17
N TRP A 38 26.66 -7.37 27.03
CA TRP A 38 25.78 -8.42 27.54
C TRP A 38 25.13 -9.17 26.37
N ASN A 39 25.09 -10.50 26.50
CA ASN A 39 24.59 -11.42 25.50
C ASN A 39 23.97 -12.66 26.18
N GLY A 40 22.93 -12.44 26.99
CA GLY A 40 22.33 -13.52 27.79
C GLY A 40 21.63 -14.61 26.99
N PHE A 41 21.31 -14.35 25.72
CA PHE A 41 20.59 -15.28 24.84
C PHE A 41 21.43 -15.86 23.70
N ASN A 42 22.76 -15.65 23.73
CA ASN A 42 23.67 -16.03 22.64
C ASN A 42 23.15 -15.54 21.28
N ALA A 43 22.88 -14.24 21.22
CA ALA A 43 22.31 -13.47 20.14
C ALA A 43 23.06 -12.12 20.02
N LYS A 44 22.41 -11.04 19.58
CA LYS A 44 23.02 -9.71 19.38
C LYS A 44 23.47 -9.09 20.71
N PRO A 45 24.77 -8.78 20.91
CA PRO A 45 25.26 -8.20 22.15
C PRO A 45 24.86 -6.72 22.32
N LEU A 46 24.69 -6.27 23.56
CA LEU A 46 24.33 -4.87 23.84
C LEU A 46 25.41 -3.86 23.43
N LYS A 47 25.02 -2.76 22.79
CA LYS A 47 25.94 -1.67 22.39
C LYS A 47 26.27 -0.69 23.52
N SER A 48 25.40 -0.57 24.51
CA SER A 48 25.54 0.29 25.69
C SER A 48 24.97 -0.40 26.93
N ASP A 49 25.24 0.15 28.10
CA ASP A 49 24.56 -0.24 29.32
C ASP A 49 23.07 0.13 29.24
N ILE A 50 22.19 -0.81 29.58
CA ILE A 50 20.74 -0.63 29.60
C ILE A 50 20.24 -0.91 31.00
N ILE A 51 19.53 0.04 31.61
CA ILE A 51 18.81 -0.21 32.86
C ILE A 51 17.44 -0.78 32.53
N VAL A 52 17.07 -1.82 33.26
CA VAL A 52 15.80 -2.53 33.14
C VAL A 52 15.06 -2.44 34.46
N GLU A 53 13.85 -1.92 34.42
CA GLU A 53 12.92 -1.92 35.56
C GLU A 53 11.82 -2.95 35.25
N HIS A 54 11.66 -3.93 36.13
CA HIS A 54 10.80 -5.09 35.90
C HIS A 54 9.47 -4.95 36.63
N ASP A 55 8.41 -5.40 35.95
CA ASP A 55 7.06 -5.54 36.51
C ASP A 55 6.62 -4.25 37.24
N VAL A 56 6.85 -3.10 36.60
CA VAL A 56 6.42 -1.79 37.11
C VAL A 56 4.90 -1.75 37.03
N GLU A 57 4.26 -1.51 38.16
CA GLU A 57 2.80 -1.46 38.29
C GLU A 57 2.25 -0.13 37.76
N ILE A 58 1.23 -0.21 36.90
CA ILE A 58 0.42 0.91 36.44
C ILE A 58 -1.04 0.61 36.79
N VAL A 59 -1.66 1.48 37.58
CA VAL A 59 -3.09 1.38 37.92
C VAL A 59 -3.89 2.21 36.93
N VAL A 60 -4.74 1.56 36.14
CA VAL A 60 -5.59 2.23 35.14
C VAL A 60 -6.91 2.70 35.76
N ARG A 61 -7.71 3.46 35.01
CA ARG A 61 -8.87 4.23 35.51
C ARG A 61 -9.93 3.44 36.28
N ASP A 62 -10.06 2.14 36.00
CA ASP A 62 -11.02 1.25 36.66
C ASP A 62 -10.43 0.52 37.89
N GLY A 63 -9.17 0.80 38.23
CA GLY A 63 -8.45 0.22 39.36
C GLY A 63 -7.71 -1.08 39.05
N ALA A 64 -7.78 -1.59 37.82
CA ALA A 64 -6.97 -2.75 37.42
C ALA A 64 -5.47 -2.40 37.39
N ARG A 65 -4.64 -3.36 37.78
CA ARG A 65 -3.18 -3.23 37.71
C ARG A 65 -2.66 -3.89 36.45
N LEU A 66 -1.92 -3.12 35.66
CA LEU A 66 -1.15 -3.61 34.53
C LEU A 66 0.34 -3.55 34.86
N TYR A 67 1.12 -4.46 34.29
CA TYR A 67 2.57 -4.53 34.54
C TYR A 67 3.36 -4.28 33.26
N ILE A 68 4.39 -3.44 33.38
CA ILE A 68 5.28 -3.08 32.27
C ILE A 68 6.74 -3.39 32.64
N ASP A 69 7.55 -3.65 31.62
CA ASP A 69 9.00 -3.57 31.75
C ASP A 69 9.51 -2.33 31.02
N ILE A 70 10.45 -1.62 31.64
CA ILE A 70 11.04 -0.39 31.12
C ILE A 70 12.50 -0.66 30.81
N TYR A 71 12.88 -0.50 29.55
CA TYR A 71 14.27 -0.55 29.10
C TYR A 71 14.70 0.85 28.71
N ARG A 72 15.77 1.38 29.31
CA ARG A 72 16.25 2.74 29.01
C ARG A 72 17.77 2.84 29.14
N PRO A 73 18.41 3.90 28.60
CA PRO A 73 19.85 4.05 28.73
C PRO A 73 20.25 4.21 30.21
N ALA A 74 21.21 3.41 30.68
CA ALA A 74 21.59 3.41 32.11
C ALA A 74 22.26 4.71 32.56
N ASN A 75 23.00 5.36 31.66
CA ASN A 75 23.87 6.49 31.96
C ASN A 75 23.31 7.84 31.45
N SER A 76 22.02 7.92 31.10
CA SER A 76 21.44 9.18 30.62
C SER A 76 21.25 10.17 31.76
N THR A 77 21.78 11.39 31.61
CA THR A 77 21.51 12.53 32.49
C THR A 77 20.30 13.35 32.01
N GLU A 78 19.85 13.12 30.78
CA GLU A 78 18.71 13.80 30.17
C GLU A 78 17.47 12.91 30.21
N LYS A 79 16.30 13.56 30.26
CA LYS A 79 15.01 12.88 30.09
C LYS A 79 14.88 12.40 28.64
N VAL A 80 14.39 11.19 28.44
CA VAL A 80 14.31 10.56 27.11
C VAL A 80 12.87 10.33 26.66
N PRO A 81 12.58 10.34 25.35
CA PRO A 81 11.31 9.85 24.82
C PRO A 81 11.16 8.34 25.04
N ALA A 82 9.92 7.87 25.07
CA ALA A 82 9.62 6.44 25.21
C ALA A 82 8.79 5.92 24.02
N VAL A 83 9.03 4.68 23.63
CA VAL A 83 8.21 3.97 22.64
C VAL A 83 7.53 2.77 23.31
N LEU A 84 6.21 2.72 23.22
CA LEU A 84 5.37 1.71 23.83
C LEU A 84 5.11 0.53 22.89
N SER A 85 5.40 -0.67 23.37
CA SER A 85 5.15 -1.94 22.69
C SER A 85 3.95 -2.64 23.34
N TRP A 86 2.77 -2.53 22.71
CA TRP A 86 1.48 -2.94 23.28
C TRP A 86 0.91 -4.21 22.62
N SER A 87 0.87 -5.33 23.35
CA SER A 87 0.09 -6.51 22.95
C SER A 87 -0.09 -7.53 24.07
N PHE A 88 -1.09 -8.40 23.91
CA PHE A 88 -1.39 -9.51 24.82
C PHE A 88 -0.44 -10.72 24.69
N TYR A 89 0.69 -10.58 23.98
CA TYR A 89 1.64 -11.67 23.76
C TYR A 89 2.56 -11.98 24.94
N GLY A 90 2.54 -11.15 25.98
CA GLY A 90 3.54 -11.16 27.04
C GLY A 90 4.66 -10.16 26.77
N LYS A 91 5.16 -9.49 27.80
CA LYS A 91 6.22 -8.47 27.73
C LYS A 91 7.64 -9.03 27.66
N LYS A 92 7.80 -10.32 27.93
CA LYS A 92 9.08 -11.06 27.89
C LYS A 92 9.24 -12.01 26.70
N TYR A 93 8.17 -12.27 25.95
CA TYR A 93 8.23 -13.15 24.81
C TYR A 93 8.87 -12.45 23.62
N SER A 94 9.96 -13.00 23.07
CA SER A 94 10.77 -12.35 22.04
C SER A 94 10.73 -13.05 20.68
N ALA A 95 11.25 -12.40 19.64
CA ALA A 95 11.31 -12.97 18.31
C ALA A 95 12.24 -14.19 18.23
N LEU A 96 13.26 -14.27 19.08
CA LEU A 96 14.15 -15.43 19.17
C LEU A 96 13.44 -16.74 19.49
N GLU A 97 12.31 -16.68 20.20
CA GLU A 97 11.52 -17.86 20.58
C GLU A 97 10.34 -18.10 19.64
N MET A 98 9.79 -17.05 19.03
CA MET A 98 8.65 -17.14 18.11
C MET A 98 9.05 -17.59 16.70
N LEU A 99 10.04 -16.94 16.11
CA LEU A 99 10.43 -17.20 14.72
C LEU A 99 10.90 -18.64 14.44
N PRO A 100 11.50 -19.41 15.37
CA PRO A 100 11.74 -20.83 15.17
C PRO A 100 10.53 -21.68 14.75
N MET A 101 9.30 -21.23 15.00
CA MET A 101 8.07 -21.91 14.57
C MET A 101 7.67 -21.59 13.12
N THR A 102 8.27 -20.59 12.49
CA THR A 102 7.98 -20.17 11.12
C THR A 102 8.95 -20.80 10.12
N VAL A 103 8.54 -20.92 8.86
CA VAL A 103 9.43 -21.38 7.80
C VAL A 103 10.65 -20.45 7.70
N TRP A 104 11.83 -21.07 7.68
CA TRP A 104 13.14 -20.41 7.64
C TRP A 104 13.35 -19.31 8.69
N LYS A 105 12.59 -19.34 9.79
CA LYS A 105 12.60 -18.28 10.81
C LYS A 105 12.31 -16.89 10.25
N CYS A 106 11.51 -16.84 9.18
CA CYS A 106 11.25 -15.64 8.38
C CYS A 106 12.54 -14.93 7.93
N CYS A 107 13.62 -15.69 7.70
CA CYS A 107 14.91 -15.17 7.29
C CYS A 107 15.51 -14.12 8.24
N VAL A 108 15.06 -14.06 9.50
CA VAL A 108 15.63 -13.17 10.52
C VAL A 108 16.79 -13.91 11.20
N PRO A 109 18.04 -13.45 11.02
CA PRO A 109 19.20 -14.01 11.70
C PRO A 109 19.13 -13.76 13.21
N ARG A 110 19.72 -14.67 14.00
CA ARG A 110 19.76 -14.48 15.47
C ARG A 110 20.61 -13.28 15.87
N GLU A 111 21.61 -12.95 15.08
CA GLU A 111 22.51 -11.81 15.27
C GLU A 111 21.83 -10.45 15.05
N ASP A 112 20.62 -10.42 14.51
CA ASP A 112 19.82 -9.20 14.35
C ASP A 112 18.94 -8.90 15.58
N LEU A 113 18.77 -9.88 16.48
CA LEU A 113 17.89 -9.83 17.64
C LEU A 113 18.69 -9.92 18.95
N SER A 114 18.39 -9.08 19.93
CA SER A 114 19.03 -9.16 21.26
C SER A 114 18.42 -10.23 22.17
N GLY A 115 17.16 -10.56 21.95
CA GLY A 115 16.34 -11.45 22.79
C GLY A 115 15.64 -10.74 23.95
N ILE A 116 15.86 -9.43 24.15
CA ILE A 116 15.13 -8.63 25.15
C ILE A 116 14.00 -7.80 24.54
N GLU A 117 13.88 -7.79 23.21
CA GLU A 117 12.74 -7.23 22.50
C GLU A 117 11.46 -8.03 22.79
N LYS A 118 10.34 -7.32 22.93
CA LYS A 118 9.02 -7.96 22.83
C LYS A 118 8.82 -8.39 21.39
N PHE A 119 8.25 -9.57 21.15
CA PHE A 119 7.91 -10.04 19.81
C PHE A 119 7.08 -8.98 19.08
N GLU A 120 7.36 -8.79 17.78
CA GLU A 120 6.85 -7.71 16.92
C GLU A 120 7.23 -6.26 17.34
N GLY A 121 8.02 -6.08 18.40
CA GLY A 121 8.38 -4.78 18.95
C GLY A 121 9.80 -4.34 18.61
N LEU A 122 10.11 -3.09 18.95
CA LEU A 122 11.44 -2.52 18.77
C LEU A 122 12.47 -3.13 19.72
N ASP A 123 13.69 -3.37 19.24
CA ASP A 123 14.76 -3.95 20.04
C ASP A 123 15.43 -2.91 20.97
N PRO A 124 15.34 -3.04 22.31
CA PRO A 124 16.01 -2.12 23.23
C PRO A 124 17.52 -2.00 22.98
N GLN A 125 18.16 -3.05 22.45
CA GLN A 125 19.58 -3.03 22.08
C GLN A 125 19.90 -1.98 21.03
N THR A 126 19.00 -1.73 20.09
CA THR A 126 19.19 -0.70 19.05
C THR A 126 18.75 0.67 19.57
N TRP A 127 17.62 0.73 20.27
CA TRP A 127 16.93 1.99 20.59
C TRP A 127 17.48 2.70 21.84
N CYS A 128 17.84 1.96 22.90
CA CYS A 128 18.41 2.55 24.11
C CYS A 128 19.74 3.30 23.84
N PRO A 129 20.71 2.77 23.08
CA PRO A 129 21.93 3.52 22.76
C PRO A 129 21.69 4.84 22.02
N ARG A 130 20.55 4.97 21.32
CA ARG A 130 20.17 6.22 20.66
C ARG A 130 19.44 7.19 21.57
N GLY A 131 19.18 6.83 22.84
CA GLY A 131 18.52 7.69 23.82
C GLY A 131 17.00 7.60 23.78
N TYR A 132 16.45 6.41 23.51
CA TYR A 132 15.03 6.11 23.66
C TYR A 132 14.82 5.12 24.79
N ALA A 133 13.69 5.20 25.49
CA ALA A 133 13.19 4.11 26.31
C ALA A 133 12.25 3.22 25.49
N ILE A 134 12.31 1.90 25.71
CA ILE A 134 11.35 0.94 25.17
C ILE A 134 10.52 0.38 26.32
N ILE A 135 9.19 0.40 26.18
CA ILE A 135 8.26 -0.01 27.21
C ILE A 135 7.50 -1.24 26.73
N SER A 136 7.71 -2.38 27.36
CA SER A 136 7.03 -3.63 27.03
C SER A 136 5.86 -3.85 27.98
N VAL A 137 4.64 -3.90 27.45
CA VAL A 137 3.42 -3.99 28.26
C VAL A 137 2.87 -5.42 28.28
N ASP A 138 2.48 -5.89 29.47
CA ASP A 138 1.48 -6.95 29.62
C ASP A 138 0.11 -6.29 29.72
N THR A 139 -0.70 -6.40 28.66
CA THR A 139 -2.05 -5.82 28.61
C THR A 139 -2.96 -6.47 29.64
N ARG A 140 -4.17 -5.93 29.84
CA ARG A 140 -5.17 -6.51 30.76
C ARG A 140 -5.32 -8.01 30.58
N GLY A 141 -5.28 -8.76 31.69
CA GLY A 141 -5.34 -10.22 31.74
C GLY A 141 -4.10 -10.96 31.23
N ALA A 142 -3.15 -10.31 30.56
CA ALA A 142 -1.91 -10.92 30.09
C ALA A 142 -0.86 -10.98 31.20
N GLY A 143 -0.04 -12.03 31.22
CA GLY A 143 1.02 -12.20 32.22
C GLY A 143 0.49 -12.15 33.65
N HIS A 144 0.89 -11.11 34.39
CA HIS A 144 0.43 -10.86 35.77
C HIS A 144 -0.60 -9.73 35.90
N SER A 145 -0.97 -9.09 34.79
CA SER A 145 -1.94 -8.00 34.78
C SER A 145 -3.34 -8.50 35.13
N ASP A 146 -4.08 -7.69 35.90
CA ASP A 146 -5.43 -8.02 36.36
C ASP A 146 -6.41 -8.13 35.16
N GLY A 147 -7.53 -8.83 35.34
CA GLY A 147 -8.68 -8.81 34.42
C GLY A 147 -8.70 -9.91 33.36
N GLN A 148 -9.41 -9.64 32.25
CA GLN A 148 -9.52 -10.52 31.08
C GLN A 148 -8.89 -9.84 29.87
N ILE A 149 -8.31 -10.64 28.96
CA ILE A 149 -7.69 -10.15 27.74
C ILE A 149 -8.79 -9.80 26.73
N GLY A 150 -9.11 -8.51 26.66
CA GLY A 150 -9.85 -7.92 25.55
C GLY A 150 -8.92 -7.73 24.37
N VAL A 151 -9.25 -8.30 23.22
CA VAL A 151 -8.42 -8.17 22.01
C VAL A 151 -8.92 -6.95 21.25
N MET A 152 -8.11 -5.90 21.14
CA MET A 152 -8.29 -4.80 20.17
C MET A 152 -9.69 -4.19 20.16
N GLY A 153 -10.02 -3.36 21.14
CA GLY A 153 -11.33 -2.71 21.26
C GLY A 153 -11.31 -1.59 22.30
N THR A 154 -12.48 -1.12 22.72
CA THR A 154 -12.57 0.06 23.61
C THR A 154 -11.78 -0.12 24.91
N GLN A 155 -11.91 -1.26 25.60
CA GLN A 155 -11.20 -1.50 26.86
C GLN A 155 -9.68 -1.45 26.69
N ASP A 156 -9.15 -2.11 25.65
CA ASP A 156 -7.71 -2.15 25.37
C ASP A 156 -7.19 -0.75 24.98
N ALA A 157 -8.02 0.05 24.29
CA ALA A 157 -7.72 1.44 23.94
C ALA A 157 -7.63 2.35 25.17
N GLU A 158 -8.57 2.23 26.10
CA GLU A 158 -8.61 3.02 27.35
C GLU A 158 -7.44 2.69 28.26
N ASP A 159 -7.13 1.41 28.40
CA ASP A 159 -5.96 0.95 29.17
C ASP A 159 -4.67 1.51 28.54
N GLY A 160 -4.56 1.49 27.20
CA GLY A 160 -3.43 2.07 26.48
C GLY A 160 -3.30 3.58 26.68
N TYR A 161 -4.41 4.32 26.70
CA TYR A 161 -4.41 5.75 27.05
C TYR A 161 -3.81 5.97 28.44
N ASP A 162 -4.27 5.22 29.44
CA ASP A 162 -3.84 5.41 30.82
C ASP A 162 -2.36 5.08 31.01
N VAL A 163 -1.87 4.02 30.35
CA VAL A 163 -0.45 3.66 30.37
C VAL A 163 0.42 4.71 29.67
N VAL A 164 0.00 5.24 28.52
CA VAL A 164 0.72 6.34 27.83
C VAL A 164 0.89 7.53 28.78
N GLU A 165 -0.20 7.97 29.42
CA GLU A 165 -0.17 9.13 30.31
C GLU A 165 0.57 8.88 31.62
N ALA A 166 0.59 7.64 32.11
CA ALA A 166 1.37 7.25 33.29
C ALA A 166 2.88 7.24 33.00
N VAL A 167 3.30 6.64 31.89
CA VAL A 167 4.72 6.60 31.49
C VAL A 167 5.25 8.01 31.21
N ALA A 168 4.47 8.86 30.53
CA ALA A 168 4.86 10.23 30.22
C ALA A 168 5.18 11.09 31.47
N LYS A 169 4.64 10.72 32.64
CA LYS A 169 4.85 11.42 33.91
C LYS A 169 6.05 10.90 34.73
N MET A 170 6.69 9.81 34.30
CA MET A 170 7.85 9.28 35.01
C MET A 170 9.03 10.25 34.96
N ASP A 171 9.82 10.31 36.03
CA ASP A 171 10.88 11.33 36.18
C ASP A 171 11.94 11.29 35.08
N TRP A 172 12.20 10.11 34.51
CA TRP A 172 13.16 9.91 33.41
C TRP A 172 12.57 10.22 32.01
N CYS A 173 11.24 10.31 31.87
CA CYS A 173 10.60 10.52 30.58
C CYS A 173 10.55 12.01 30.22
N ASN A 174 10.72 12.35 28.95
CA ASN A 174 10.61 13.73 28.45
C ASN A 174 9.15 14.17 28.21
N GLY A 175 8.17 13.30 28.46
CA GLY A 175 6.74 13.54 28.24
C GLY A 175 6.24 13.21 26.82
N SER A 176 7.12 12.78 25.92
CA SER A 176 6.77 12.36 24.56
C SER A 176 6.78 10.84 24.45
N ILE A 177 5.60 10.27 24.14
CA ILE A 177 5.41 8.85 23.91
C ILE A 177 5.15 8.61 22.44
N GLY A 178 5.79 7.59 21.87
CA GLY A 178 5.42 7.02 20.58
C GLY A 178 4.96 5.58 20.73
N MET A 179 4.40 5.03 19.66
CA MET A 179 4.13 3.60 19.55
C MET A 179 4.66 3.07 18.22
N ALA A 180 5.17 1.85 18.23
CA ALA A 180 5.65 1.17 17.03
C ALA A 180 5.57 -0.34 17.21
N GLY A 181 5.54 -1.05 16.09
CA GLY A 181 5.59 -2.51 16.05
C GLY A 181 4.67 -3.07 14.98
N ASN A 182 4.71 -4.40 14.87
CA ASN A 182 4.01 -5.16 13.85
C ASN A 182 2.71 -5.79 14.34
N SER A 183 1.85 -6.22 13.41
CA SER A 183 0.64 -7.03 13.67
C SER A 183 -0.16 -6.59 14.91
N ALA A 184 -0.15 -7.30 16.04
CA ALA A 184 -0.97 -6.89 17.20
C ALA A 184 -0.50 -5.57 17.83
N LEU A 185 0.81 -5.30 17.79
CA LEU A 185 1.37 -4.01 18.21
C LEU A 185 1.03 -2.91 17.21
N ALA A 186 0.83 -3.22 15.93
CA ALA A 186 0.35 -2.25 14.94
C ALA A 186 -1.15 -1.97 15.09
N ILE A 187 -1.96 -3.01 15.25
CA ILE A 187 -3.42 -2.89 15.36
C ILE A 187 -3.80 -2.05 16.58
N SER A 188 -3.18 -2.32 17.74
CA SER A 188 -3.50 -1.61 18.99
C SER A 188 -3.24 -0.10 18.90
N GLN A 189 -2.26 0.34 18.09
CA GLN A 189 -1.98 1.76 17.87
C GLN A 189 -3.18 2.50 17.30
N TRP A 190 -3.95 1.89 16.40
CA TRP A 190 -5.15 2.52 15.83
C TRP A 190 -6.20 2.82 16.88
N PHE A 191 -6.42 1.87 17.80
CA PHE A 191 -7.41 2.02 18.87
C PHE A 191 -6.94 3.02 19.92
N ILE A 192 -5.69 2.90 20.37
CA ILE A 192 -5.12 3.77 21.42
C ILE A 192 -5.00 5.21 20.92
N ALA A 193 -4.51 5.42 19.70
CA ALA A 193 -4.38 6.77 19.15
C ALA A 193 -5.74 7.44 18.89
N ALA A 194 -6.81 6.66 18.62
CA ALA A 194 -8.16 7.18 18.50
C ALA A 194 -8.73 7.71 19.83
N GLN A 195 -8.15 7.32 20.98
CA GLN A 195 -8.44 7.92 22.31
C GLN A 195 -7.74 9.27 22.52
N GLN A 196 -6.85 9.66 21.61
CA GLN A 196 -6.07 10.91 21.64
C GLN A 196 -5.36 11.18 22.98
N PRO A 197 -4.49 10.28 23.48
CA PRO A 197 -3.66 10.57 24.65
C PRO A 197 -2.79 11.81 24.38
N PRO A 198 -2.83 12.87 25.21
CA PRO A 198 -2.08 14.10 24.95
C PRO A 198 -0.57 13.89 24.84
N SER A 199 -0.03 12.89 25.52
CA SER A 199 1.40 12.56 25.52
C SER A 199 1.81 11.66 24.36
N LEU A 200 0.86 11.09 23.60
CA LEU A 200 1.13 10.32 22.39
C LEU A 200 1.44 11.28 21.23
N LYS A 201 2.72 11.40 20.88
CA LYS A 201 3.19 12.38 19.88
C LYS A 201 3.31 11.83 18.47
N ALA A 202 3.43 10.51 18.29
CA ALA A 202 3.45 9.86 16.99
C ALA A 202 3.20 8.36 17.10
N ILE A 203 2.64 7.75 16.05
CA ILE A 203 2.52 6.29 15.92
C ILE A 203 3.15 5.79 14.62
N ALA A 204 3.74 4.60 14.66
CA ALA A 204 4.30 3.91 13.52
C ALA A 204 3.74 2.46 13.43
N PRO A 205 2.47 2.32 13.02
CA PRO A 205 1.81 1.03 12.88
C PRO A 205 2.30 0.34 11.59
N TRP A 206 3.02 -0.75 11.76
CA TRP A 206 3.58 -1.51 10.65
C TRP A 206 2.78 -2.77 10.44
N GLU A 207 2.05 -2.89 9.31
CA GLU A 207 1.22 -4.07 9.04
C GLU A 207 0.14 -4.29 10.11
N GLY A 208 -0.81 -3.35 10.22
CA GLY A 208 -1.90 -3.42 11.21
C GLY A 208 -3.30 -3.37 10.59
N SER A 209 -4.08 -4.43 10.80
CA SER A 209 -5.53 -4.45 10.54
C SER A 209 -6.26 -3.35 11.33
N GLY A 210 -7.41 -2.87 10.83
CA GLY A 210 -8.23 -1.88 11.53
C GLY A 210 -9.67 -2.33 11.78
N ASP A 211 -10.18 -3.33 11.07
CA ASP A 211 -11.53 -3.89 11.24
C ASP A 211 -11.41 -5.40 11.33
N ILE A 212 -11.31 -5.88 12.56
CA ILE A 212 -10.97 -7.27 12.86
C ILE A 212 -12.06 -8.23 12.33
N TYR A 213 -13.31 -7.80 12.27
CA TYR A 213 -14.38 -8.59 11.65
C TYR A 213 -14.18 -8.71 10.14
N ARG A 214 -14.02 -7.59 9.41
CA ARG A 214 -14.01 -7.58 7.94
C ARG A 214 -12.66 -7.94 7.32
N GLU A 215 -11.58 -7.80 8.07
CA GLU A 215 -10.21 -7.94 7.56
C GLU A 215 -9.53 -9.24 8.02
N GLN A 216 -9.90 -9.77 9.20
CA GLN A 216 -9.27 -10.98 9.76
C GLN A 216 -10.26 -12.14 9.94
N PHE A 217 -11.21 -12.03 10.87
CA PHE A 217 -11.95 -13.22 11.31
C PHE A 217 -13.17 -13.55 10.48
N CYS A 218 -13.84 -12.58 9.87
CA CYS A 218 -15.12 -12.77 9.14
C CYS A 218 -15.06 -12.12 7.75
N ARG A 219 -13.91 -12.18 7.08
CA ARG A 219 -13.71 -11.52 5.78
C ARG A 219 -14.78 -11.93 4.77
N GLY A 220 -15.54 -10.97 4.25
CA GLY A 220 -16.65 -11.23 3.33
C GLY A 220 -17.82 -12.02 3.95
N GLY A 221 -17.93 -12.09 5.27
CA GLY A 221 -18.88 -12.94 5.98
C GLY A 221 -18.44 -14.41 6.11
N TRP A 222 -17.17 -14.72 5.79
CA TRP A 222 -16.58 -16.05 5.94
C TRP A 222 -15.72 -16.12 7.20
N PHE A 223 -16.15 -16.91 8.18
CA PHE A 223 -15.42 -17.05 9.44
C PHE A 223 -14.21 -17.98 9.34
N PHE A 224 -13.05 -17.48 9.78
CA PHE A 224 -11.81 -18.25 9.88
C PHE A 224 -10.95 -17.73 11.03
N MET A 225 -10.51 -18.64 11.92
CA MET A 225 -9.64 -18.31 13.05
C MET A 225 -8.23 -17.87 12.64
N SER A 226 -7.83 -18.07 11.37
CA SER A 226 -6.49 -17.77 10.89
C SER A 226 -5.41 -18.40 11.79
N ASN A 227 -4.30 -17.71 11.97
CA ASN A 227 -3.19 -18.07 12.85
C ASN A 227 -3.49 -17.79 14.35
N PHE A 228 -4.68 -17.28 14.71
CA PHE A 228 -4.94 -16.81 16.06
C PHE A 228 -4.96 -17.93 17.11
N ASP A 229 -5.37 -19.14 16.74
CA ASP A 229 -5.29 -20.29 17.67
C ASP A 229 -3.85 -20.71 17.96
N LEU A 230 -2.94 -20.59 16.99
CA LEU A 230 -1.51 -20.79 17.22
C LEU A 230 -1.00 -19.74 18.24
N ILE A 231 -1.31 -18.47 18.01
CA ILE A 231 -0.92 -17.36 18.89
C ILE A 231 -1.46 -17.60 20.31
N ALA A 232 -2.77 -17.87 20.44
CA ALA A 232 -3.42 -18.10 21.72
C ALA A 232 -2.80 -19.27 22.50
N ASN A 233 -2.41 -20.35 21.82
CA ASN A 233 -1.87 -21.56 22.46
C ASN A 233 -0.37 -21.50 22.75
N ALA A 234 0.41 -20.91 21.84
CA ALA A 234 1.87 -20.86 21.93
C ALA A 234 2.34 -19.67 22.76
N ILE A 235 1.70 -18.52 22.61
CA ILE A 235 2.23 -17.23 23.05
C ILE A 235 1.51 -16.73 24.30
N VAL A 236 0.17 -16.62 24.22
CA VAL A 236 -0.62 -15.91 25.23
C VAL A 236 -0.59 -16.63 26.57
N ARG A 237 -0.30 -15.88 27.63
CA ARG A 237 -0.30 -16.36 29.02
C ARG A 237 -1.03 -15.37 29.92
N GLY A 238 -1.61 -15.87 31.01
CA GLY A 238 -2.31 -15.05 32.00
C GLY A 238 -2.53 -15.78 33.32
N GLN A 239 -3.03 -15.08 34.33
CA GLN A 239 -3.33 -15.67 35.64
C GLN A 239 -4.44 -16.75 35.58
N VAL A 240 -4.61 -17.53 36.66
CA VAL A 240 -5.60 -18.64 36.74
C VAL A 240 -7.03 -18.21 36.38
N ASN A 241 -7.39 -16.98 36.74
CA ASN A 241 -8.69 -16.36 36.49
C ASN A 241 -8.74 -15.58 35.16
N SER A 242 -7.65 -15.47 34.42
CA SER A 242 -7.59 -14.78 33.13
C SER A 242 -8.18 -15.63 32.00
N GLY A 243 -8.62 -14.96 30.95
CA GLY A 243 -9.16 -15.53 29.74
C GLY A 243 -9.02 -14.57 28.56
N LEU A 244 -8.92 -15.14 27.37
CA LEU A 244 -8.86 -14.45 26.09
C LEU A 244 -10.24 -14.44 25.46
N GLU A 245 -10.66 -13.33 24.86
CA GLU A 245 -11.92 -13.28 24.11
C GLU A 245 -12.03 -14.45 23.12
N ASP A 246 -13.17 -15.14 23.15
CA ASP A 246 -13.43 -16.33 22.36
C ASP A 246 -14.21 -15.95 21.09
N PHE A 247 -13.46 -15.56 20.05
CA PHE A 247 -14.02 -15.15 18.77
C PHE A 247 -14.88 -16.23 18.08
N GLU A 248 -14.52 -17.51 18.26
CA GLU A 248 -15.30 -18.63 17.71
C GLU A 248 -16.65 -18.74 18.40
N GLU A 249 -16.68 -18.72 19.72
CA GLU A 249 -17.93 -18.71 20.48
C GLU A 249 -18.76 -17.45 20.21
N MET A 250 -18.12 -16.29 20.06
CA MET A 250 -18.81 -15.05 19.69
C MET A 250 -19.43 -15.13 18.29
N TYR A 251 -18.72 -15.70 17.30
CA TYR A 251 -19.28 -15.97 15.97
C TYR A 251 -20.41 -17.01 16.02
N ARG A 252 -20.26 -18.09 16.78
CA ARG A 252 -21.29 -19.13 16.94
C ARG A 252 -22.59 -18.58 17.52
N ARG A 253 -22.49 -17.61 18.45
CA ARG A 253 -23.66 -16.89 19.01
C ARG A 253 -24.29 -15.93 18.01
N SER A 254 -23.49 -15.32 17.14
CA SER A 254 -23.93 -14.35 16.14
C SER A 254 -22.96 -14.29 14.97
N ASN A 255 -23.36 -14.86 13.83
CA ASN A 255 -22.60 -14.91 12.58
C ASN A 255 -22.81 -13.68 11.67
N VAL A 256 -23.16 -12.56 12.29
CA VAL A 256 -23.35 -11.23 11.71
C VAL A 256 -22.65 -10.20 12.60
N SER A 257 -22.27 -9.07 12.00
CA SER A 257 -21.71 -7.96 12.76
C SER A 257 -22.72 -7.45 13.80
N ASN A 258 -22.23 -7.22 15.01
CA ASN A 258 -22.99 -6.79 16.18
C ASN A 258 -22.12 -5.87 17.04
N ALA A 259 -22.60 -5.44 18.21
CA ALA A 259 -21.86 -4.52 19.07
C ALA A 259 -20.46 -5.01 19.48
N PHE A 260 -20.25 -6.33 19.65
CA PHE A 260 -18.91 -6.86 19.92
C PHE A 260 -18.00 -6.68 18.71
N TRP A 261 -18.45 -7.05 17.52
CA TRP A 261 -17.62 -6.93 16.31
C TRP A 261 -17.36 -5.47 15.92
N GLU A 262 -18.32 -4.58 16.12
CA GLU A 262 -18.16 -3.15 15.85
C GLU A 262 -17.24 -2.47 16.89
N ASP A 263 -17.14 -2.98 18.13
CA ASP A 263 -16.10 -2.56 19.09
C ASP A 263 -14.68 -2.87 18.60
N LYS A 264 -14.54 -3.89 17.72
CA LYS A 264 -13.25 -4.30 17.12
C LYS A 264 -12.97 -3.61 15.78
N ARG A 265 -13.63 -2.47 15.51
CA ARG A 265 -13.35 -1.60 14.35
C ARG A 265 -12.80 -0.26 14.84
N ALA A 266 -11.52 -0.02 14.61
CA ALA A 266 -10.88 1.24 14.97
C ALA A 266 -11.47 2.43 14.17
N ASP A 267 -11.79 3.51 14.87
CA ASP A 267 -12.22 4.77 14.28
C ASP A 267 -11.01 5.66 13.96
N MET A 268 -10.42 5.44 12.79
CA MET A 268 -9.20 6.12 12.35
C MET A 268 -9.40 7.62 12.12
N THR A 269 -10.64 8.08 11.95
CA THR A 269 -10.98 9.51 11.78
C THR A 269 -10.72 10.34 13.05
N LYS A 270 -10.55 9.68 14.20
CA LYS A 270 -10.22 10.32 15.49
C LYS A 270 -8.74 10.48 15.73
N ILE A 271 -7.86 9.87 14.93
CA ILE A 271 -6.42 9.92 15.16
C ILE A 271 -5.87 11.27 14.71
N GLN A 272 -5.23 12.00 15.61
CA GLN A 272 -4.72 13.36 15.37
C GLN A 272 -3.19 13.46 15.39
N CYS A 273 -2.50 12.48 15.97
CA CYS A 273 -1.04 12.47 16.00
C CYS A 273 -0.46 12.05 14.63
N PRO A 274 0.75 12.51 14.29
CA PRO A 274 1.50 12.03 13.15
C PRO A 274 1.57 10.50 13.05
N VAL A 275 1.41 9.97 11.82
CA VAL A 275 1.37 8.52 11.56
C VAL A 275 2.37 8.12 10.48
N TYR A 276 3.20 7.11 10.75
CA TYR A 276 4.01 6.46 9.72
C TYR A 276 3.56 5.01 9.49
N ILE A 277 2.85 4.79 8.39
CA ILE A 277 2.17 3.54 8.03
C ILE A 277 3.11 2.65 7.21
N ARG A 278 3.17 1.37 7.56
CA ARG A 278 3.64 0.31 6.67
C ARG A 278 2.52 -0.67 6.34
N GLY A 279 2.59 -1.25 5.15
CA GLY A 279 1.73 -2.34 4.71
C GLY A 279 2.32 -3.02 3.48
N SER A 280 1.73 -4.14 3.05
CA SER A 280 2.19 -4.86 1.87
C SER A 280 1.08 -5.64 1.19
N ASP A 281 1.35 -6.06 -0.04
CA ASP A 281 0.50 -6.98 -0.80
C ASP A 281 0.54 -8.41 -0.26
N ILE A 282 1.58 -8.75 0.51
CA ILE A 282 1.93 -10.14 0.86
C ILE A 282 1.33 -10.57 2.21
N SER A 283 0.90 -9.61 3.04
CA SER A 283 0.18 -9.89 4.27
C SER A 283 -1.19 -10.52 3.97
N SER A 284 -1.54 -11.58 4.70
CA SER A 284 -2.85 -12.22 4.58
C SER A 284 -3.89 -11.68 5.58
N ILE A 285 -3.50 -10.71 6.41
CA ILE A 285 -4.28 -10.21 7.55
C ILE A 285 -4.37 -8.68 7.57
N HIS A 286 -3.30 -7.97 7.22
CA HIS A 286 -3.12 -6.57 7.61
C HIS A 286 -3.31 -5.55 6.49
N THR A 287 -3.13 -5.98 5.22
CA THR A 287 -3.10 -5.13 4.01
C THR A 287 -4.15 -4.01 4.01
N MET A 288 -5.42 -4.35 4.22
CA MET A 288 -6.50 -3.37 4.10
C MET A 288 -6.61 -2.44 5.29
N GLY A 289 -6.11 -2.81 6.48
CA GLY A 289 -6.06 -1.92 7.63
C GLY A 289 -5.11 -0.74 7.39
N SER A 290 -3.93 -1.00 6.84
CA SER A 290 -2.96 0.04 6.46
C SER A 290 -3.50 0.95 5.35
N VAL A 291 -4.17 0.39 4.33
CA VAL A 291 -4.83 1.19 3.28
C VAL A 291 -5.96 2.04 3.85
N ARG A 292 -6.79 1.47 4.72
CA ARG A 292 -7.89 2.19 5.34
C ARG A 292 -7.39 3.35 6.19
N ALA A 293 -6.32 3.15 6.95
CA ALA A 293 -5.69 4.22 7.72
C ALA A 293 -5.25 5.37 6.81
N TRP A 294 -4.61 5.08 5.68
CA TRP A 294 -4.26 6.11 4.70
C TRP A 294 -5.49 6.90 4.23
N LEU A 295 -6.60 6.23 3.94
CA LEU A 295 -7.80 6.86 3.41
C LEU A 295 -8.67 7.58 4.46
N GLU A 296 -8.73 7.09 5.70
CA GLU A 296 -9.64 7.60 6.74
C GLU A 296 -8.98 8.65 7.67
N LEU A 297 -7.64 8.69 7.78
CA LEU A 297 -6.95 9.64 8.66
C LEU A 297 -7.25 11.11 8.26
N PRO A 298 -7.61 11.98 9.23
CA PRO A 298 -8.23 13.28 8.97
C PRO A 298 -7.24 14.41 8.65
N HIS A 299 -5.96 14.10 8.41
CA HIS A 299 -4.89 15.08 8.24
C HIS A 299 -3.75 14.58 7.33
N ASP A 300 -2.92 15.51 6.86
CA ASP A 300 -1.79 15.22 5.97
C ASP A 300 -0.48 14.87 6.69
N ASN A 301 -0.44 14.90 8.03
CA ASN A 301 0.70 14.43 8.82
C ASN A 301 0.79 12.89 8.88
N LYS A 302 0.64 12.26 7.72
CA LYS A 302 0.70 10.81 7.52
C LYS A 302 1.66 10.49 6.38
N TRP A 303 2.33 9.35 6.48
CA TRP A 303 3.18 8.78 5.44
C TRP A 303 2.84 7.31 5.32
N ILE A 304 2.85 6.78 4.10
CA ILE A 304 2.73 5.35 3.85
C ILE A 304 3.90 4.87 2.98
N ARG A 305 4.54 3.79 3.43
CA ARG A 305 5.50 3.05 2.63
C ARG A 305 5.03 1.62 2.49
N TRP A 306 4.69 1.24 1.26
CA TRP A 306 4.29 -0.11 0.92
C TRP A 306 5.52 -0.98 0.69
N GLY A 307 5.49 -2.21 1.20
CA GLY A 307 6.61 -3.14 1.15
C GLY A 307 6.37 -4.33 0.22
N SER A 308 7.47 -4.95 -0.19
CA SER A 308 7.52 -6.20 -0.95
C SER A 308 8.09 -7.38 -0.14
N LYS A 309 8.46 -7.13 1.12
CA LYS A 309 9.18 -8.04 2.02
C LYS A 309 8.33 -8.37 3.24
N GLN A 310 8.58 -9.54 3.82
CA GLN A 310 7.90 -10.04 5.02
C GLN A 310 8.16 -9.10 6.21
N GLU A 311 7.11 -8.89 7.01
CA GLU A 311 7.05 -7.83 8.01
C GLU A 311 8.11 -7.92 9.13
N TRP A 312 8.42 -9.13 9.62
CA TRP A 312 9.40 -9.33 10.68
C TRP A 312 10.83 -9.22 10.14
N TYR A 313 11.06 -9.70 8.90
CA TYR A 313 12.33 -9.46 8.21
C TYR A 313 12.57 -7.96 8.04
N GLU A 314 11.55 -7.22 7.61
CA GLU A 314 11.66 -5.79 7.47
C GLU A 314 11.89 -5.05 8.79
N LEU A 315 11.21 -5.46 9.86
CA LEU A 315 11.37 -4.84 11.19
C LEU A 315 12.79 -5.04 11.75
N TYR A 316 13.34 -6.26 11.65
CA TYR A 316 14.56 -6.64 12.35
C TYR A 316 15.83 -6.64 11.50
N SER A 317 15.70 -6.88 10.19
CA SER A 317 16.83 -7.18 9.30
C SER A 317 16.98 -6.19 8.14
N GLU A 318 16.16 -5.14 8.06
CA GLU A 318 16.26 -4.10 7.03
C GLU A 318 16.76 -2.76 7.63
N PRO A 319 18.06 -2.42 7.50
CA PRO A 319 18.64 -1.23 8.14
C PRO A 319 18.03 0.09 7.67
N GLU A 320 17.56 0.18 6.43
CA GLU A 320 16.94 1.40 5.91
C GLU A 320 15.57 1.67 6.55
N SER A 321 14.79 0.63 6.81
CA SER A 321 13.52 0.73 7.53
C SER A 321 13.74 1.22 8.97
N GLU A 322 14.78 0.71 9.64
CA GLU A 322 15.19 1.15 10.97
C GLU A 322 15.62 2.63 10.98
N LYS A 323 16.53 3.03 10.07
CA LYS A 323 17.01 4.43 9.95
C LYS A 323 15.87 5.41 9.72
N GLU A 324 14.90 5.02 8.90
CA GLU A 324 13.76 5.85 8.58
C GLU A 324 12.81 6.01 9.77
N LEU A 325 12.56 4.94 10.53
CA LEU A 325 11.78 5.01 11.75
C LEU A 325 12.44 5.91 12.81
N PHE A 326 13.77 5.88 12.92
CA PHE A 326 14.51 6.84 13.75
C PHE A 326 14.27 8.28 13.31
N LEU A 327 14.36 8.56 12.01
CA LEU A 327 14.14 9.91 11.49
C LEU A 327 12.74 10.43 11.83
N PHE A 328 11.72 9.58 11.72
CA PHE A 328 10.35 9.89 12.11
C PHE A 328 10.22 10.21 13.60
N PHE A 329 10.77 9.35 14.48
CA PHE A 329 10.65 9.57 15.92
C PHE A 329 11.55 10.68 16.47
N ASP A 330 12.71 10.92 15.88
CA ASP A 330 13.54 12.08 16.23
C ASP A 330 12.75 13.37 15.92
N ARG A 331 12.01 13.40 14.81
CA ARG A 331 11.18 14.56 14.46
C ARG A 331 10.07 14.83 15.48
N TYR A 332 9.33 13.79 15.90
CA TYR A 332 8.09 13.97 16.65
C TYR A 332 8.18 13.70 18.15
N LEU A 333 9.09 12.82 18.59
CA LEU A 333 9.26 12.49 20.01
C LEU A 333 10.34 13.35 20.67
N ARG A 334 11.36 13.78 19.91
CA ARG A 334 12.40 14.72 20.38
C ARG A 334 12.16 16.16 19.97
N GLY A 335 11.32 16.38 18.97
CA GLY A 335 11.07 17.71 18.43
C GLY A 335 12.23 18.25 17.58
N GLU A 336 13.03 17.37 16.96
CA GLU A 336 14.14 17.77 16.08
C GLU A 336 13.59 18.33 14.76
N GLU A 337 13.28 19.62 14.75
CA GLU A 337 12.82 20.33 13.55
C GLU A 337 13.90 20.36 12.46
N GLY A 338 13.50 20.14 11.21
CA GLY A 338 14.41 20.22 10.06
C GLY A 338 15.37 19.03 9.90
N ASN A 339 15.15 17.92 10.62
CA ASN A 339 15.94 16.69 10.46
C ASN A 339 15.80 16.05 9.06
N GLY A 340 14.81 16.49 8.27
CA GLY A 340 14.59 16.09 6.88
C GLY A 340 13.40 15.15 6.69
N TRP A 341 12.72 14.71 7.76
CA TRP A 341 11.56 13.82 7.67
C TRP A 341 10.47 14.36 6.73
N GLU A 342 10.19 15.65 6.76
CA GLU A 342 9.15 16.25 5.91
C GLU A 342 9.47 16.20 4.41
N LYS A 343 10.72 15.92 4.03
CA LYS A 343 11.13 15.69 2.64
C LYS A 343 10.83 14.27 2.17
N THR A 344 10.57 13.34 3.09
CA THR A 344 10.18 11.96 2.76
C THR A 344 8.88 11.98 1.96
N PRO A 345 8.83 11.35 0.77
CA PRO A 345 7.61 11.26 -0.01
C PRO A 345 6.48 10.63 0.79
N LYS A 346 5.30 11.23 0.69
CA LYS A 346 4.11 10.86 1.47
C LYS A 346 3.61 9.45 1.13
N VAL A 347 3.68 9.06 -0.13
CA VAL A 347 3.29 7.74 -0.63
C VAL A 347 4.46 7.15 -1.41
N ARG A 348 4.98 6.02 -0.91
CA ARG A 348 5.90 5.15 -1.65
C ARG A 348 5.28 3.77 -1.75
N TRP A 349 5.28 3.21 -2.95
CA TRP A 349 4.66 1.93 -3.25
C TRP A 349 5.66 0.93 -3.81
N SER A 350 5.32 -0.36 -3.73
CA SER A 350 6.08 -1.45 -4.35
C SER A 350 5.26 -2.12 -5.44
N ALA A 351 5.88 -2.42 -6.58
CA ALA A 351 5.29 -3.24 -7.63
C ALA A 351 5.95 -4.62 -7.69
N LEU A 352 5.20 -5.68 -7.37
CA LEU A 352 5.66 -7.06 -7.42
C LEU A 352 5.77 -7.54 -8.87
N ARG A 353 6.96 -8.00 -9.24
CA ARG A 353 7.21 -8.59 -10.57
C ARG A 353 6.90 -10.08 -10.62
N PHE A 354 6.82 -10.77 -9.48
CA PHE A 354 6.68 -12.24 -9.37
C PHE A 354 7.81 -13.02 -10.09
N GLY A 355 7.86 -14.31 -9.79
CA GLY A 355 8.96 -15.19 -10.19
C GLY A 355 10.23 -14.86 -9.40
N ASN A 356 11.37 -15.30 -9.90
CA ASN A 356 12.68 -15.02 -9.28
C ASN A 356 13.19 -13.59 -9.57
N ARG A 357 12.27 -12.61 -9.68
CA ARG A 357 12.57 -11.21 -9.96
C ARG A 357 12.31 -10.37 -8.73
N ALA A 358 13.21 -9.43 -8.45
CA ALA A 358 13.02 -8.43 -7.40
C ALA A 358 11.79 -7.56 -7.71
N ALA A 359 11.10 -7.10 -6.67
CA ALA A 359 10.07 -6.08 -6.81
C ALA A 359 10.66 -4.73 -7.24
N ILE A 360 9.82 -3.85 -7.75
CA ILE A 360 10.16 -2.44 -7.99
C ILE A 360 9.68 -1.68 -6.76
N ASP A 361 10.58 -1.43 -5.83
CA ASP A 361 10.27 -0.71 -4.59
C ASP A 361 10.41 0.82 -4.74
N ASP A 362 9.89 1.56 -3.77
CA ASP A 362 10.00 3.02 -3.65
C ASP A 362 9.45 3.81 -4.87
N ILE A 363 8.40 3.30 -5.52
CA ILE A 363 7.63 4.04 -6.52
C ILE A 363 6.91 5.20 -5.81
N ILE A 364 7.33 6.43 -6.10
CA ILE A 364 6.70 7.63 -5.51
C ILE A 364 5.36 7.88 -6.21
N LEU A 365 4.30 7.93 -5.42
CA LEU A 365 2.96 8.29 -5.88
C LEU A 365 2.55 9.65 -5.28
N GLU A 366 1.69 10.36 -5.98
CA GLU A 366 1.09 11.61 -5.47
C GLU A 366 0.13 11.33 -4.31
N ASP A 367 -0.65 10.25 -4.42
CA ASP A 367 -1.59 9.76 -3.41
C ASP A 367 -1.81 8.24 -3.60
N PHE A 368 -2.58 7.61 -2.72
CA PHE A 368 -3.05 6.24 -2.89
C PHE A 368 -4.57 6.11 -2.71
N PRO A 369 -5.30 5.51 -3.67
CA PRO A 369 -4.84 5.19 -5.03
C PRO A 369 -4.32 6.43 -5.76
N ALA A 370 -3.38 6.24 -6.69
CA ALA A 370 -2.80 7.38 -7.38
C ALA A 370 -3.88 8.13 -8.20
N PRO A 371 -3.86 9.47 -8.26
CA PRO A 371 -4.88 10.23 -9.03
C PRO A 371 -4.92 9.89 -10.52
N ASN A 372 -3.83 9.34 -11.06
CA ASN A 372 -3.71 8.85 -12.43
C ASN A 372 -4.06 7.35 -12.60
N THR A 373 -4.57 6.68 -11.57
CA THR A 373 -5.07 5.31 -11.66
C THR A 373 -6.35 5.28 -12.49
N GLU A 374 -6.28 4.63 -13.65
CA GLU A 374 -7.43 4.33 -14.51
C GLU A 374 -8.00 2.96 -14.15
N TYR A 375 -9.16 2.96 -13.51
CA TYR A 375 -9.93 1.74 -13.27
C TYR A 375 -10.59 1.28 -14.57
N ARG A 376 -10.11 0.17 -15.14
CA ARG A 376 -10.70 -0.44 -16.34
C ARG A 376 -11.49 -1.68 -15.96
N GLU A 377 -12.72 -1.74 -16.44
CA GLU A 377 -13.57 -2.92 -16.32
C GLU A 377 -13.30 -3.88 -17.49
N LEU A 378 -13.06 -5.15 -17.16
CA LEU A 378 -12.89 -6.24 -18.10
C LEU A 378 -13.95 -7.31 -17.81
N TYR A 379 -14.69 -7.71 -18.83
CA TYR A 379 -15.82 -8.63 -18.73
C TYR A 379 -15.39 -10.07 -18.95
N LEU A 380 -15.94 -10.98 -18.15
CA LEU A 380 -15.70 -12.41 -18.27
C LEU A 380 -16.37 -12.94 -19.55
N ALA A 381 -15.70 -13.84 -20.26
CA ALA A 381 -16.24 -14.55 -21.40
C ALA A 381 -16.10 -16.06 -21.24
N LYS A 382 -17.03 -16.83 -21.83
CA LYS A 382 -17.08 -18.30 -21.72
C LYS A 382 -15.84 -19.01 -22.27
N ASP A 383 -15.09 -18.35 -23.16
CA ASP A 383 -13.81 -18.83 -23.69
C ASP A 383 -12.66 -18.74 -22.66
N GLY A 384 -12.92 -18.27 -21.44
CA GLY A 384 -11.91 -18.11 -20.38
C GLY A 384 -11.08 -16.84 -20.55
N LEU A 385 -11.52 -15.88 -21.35
CA LEU A 385 -10.82 -14.61 -21.54
C LEU A 385 -11.55 -13.45 -20.85
N LEU A 386 -10.79 -12.43 -20.51
CA LEU A 386 -11.28 -11.13 -20.08
C LEU A 386 -11.34 -10.20 -21.29
N LYS A 387 -12.51 -9.60 -21.55
CA LYS A 387 -12.76 -8.74 -22.71
C LYS A 387 -12.97 -7.29 -22.28
N THR A 388 -12.54 -6.34 -23.08
CA THR A 388 -12.69 -4.90 -22.79
C THR A 388 -14.08 -4.34 -23.05
N ASN A 389 -14.91 -5.07 -23.81
CA ASN A 389 -16.28 -4.66 -24.14
C ASN A 389 -17.29 -5.51 -23.38
N ALA A 390 -18.34 -4.86 -22.89
CA ALA A 390 -19.46 -5.56 -22.26
C ALA A 390 -20.15 -6.51 -23.27
N PRO A 391 -20.65 -7.67 -22.82
CA PRO A 391 -21.44 -8.56 -23.67
C PRO A 391 -22.73 -7.86 -24.13
N SER A 392 -22.86 -7.61 -25.43
CA SER A 392 -24.02 -6.91 -26.01
C SER A 392 -24.98 -7.82 -26.79
N ASN A 393 -24.48 -8.93 -27.33
CA ASN A 393 -25.21 -9.87 -28.19
C ASN A 393 -25.28 -11.30 -27.60
N ILE A 394 -24.93 -11.45 -26.33
CA ILE A 394 -25.00 -12.73 -25.61
C ILE A 394 -26.13 -12.62 -24.61
N ASP A 395 -27.15 -13.48 -24.76
CA ASP A 395 -28.28 -13.52 -23.83
C ASP A 395 -27.80 -14.01 -22.45
N VAL A 396 -27.46 -15.29 -22.34
CA VAL A 396 -26.85 -15.89 -21.14
C VAL A 396 -25.93 -17.04 -21.52
N GLU A 397 -24.70 -17.00 -21.04
CA GLU A 397 -23.72 -18.08 -21.00
C GLU A 397 -23.31 -18.35 -19.56
N THR A 398 -22.81 -19.55 -19.30
CA THR A 398 -22.40 -19.94 -17.95
C THR A 398 -21.05 -20.65 -17.92
N VAL A 399 -20.34 -20.46 -16.81
CA VAL A 399 -19.14 -21.23 -16.44
C VAL A 399 -19.38 -21.76 -15.03
N SER A 400 -19.17 -23.06 -14.81
CA SER A 400 -19.43 -23.69 -13.51
C SER A 400 -18.17 -24.35 -12.95
N TYR A 401 -18.05 -24.36 -11.63
CA TYR A 401 -17.00 -25.07 -10.90
C TYR A 401 -17.59 -25.81 -9.70
N ASN A 402 -16.95 -26.91 -9.29
CA ASN A 402 -17.34 -27.67 -8.12
C ASN A 402 -16.81 -26.96 -6.87
N SER A 403 -17.73 -26.38 -6.09
CA SER A 403 -17.37 -25.61 -4.91
C SER A 403 -16.73 -26.43 -3.79
N GLU A 404 -16.87 -27.76 -3.83
CA GLU A 404 -16.34 -28.71 -2.85
C GLU A 404 -14.89 -29.16 -3.17
N GLN A 405 -14.38 -28.83 -4.36
CA GLN A 405 -13.06 -29.27 -4.83
C GLN A 405 -12.11 -28.08 -5.01
N ARG A 406 -10.93 -28.14 -4.37
CA ARG A 406 -9.95 -27.04 -4.39
C ARG A 406 -9.41 -26.77 -5.78
N GLU A 407 -9.27 -27.80 -6.59
CA GLU A 407 -8.72 -27.78 -7.94
C GLU A 407 -9.76 -27.36 -8.99
N SER A 408 -11.05 -27.34 -8.64
CA SER A 408 -12.12 -26.92 -9.53
C SER A 408 -12.29 -25.41 -9.48
N ILE A 409 -11.75 -24.75 -10.51
CA ILE A 409 -11.72 -23.28 -10.63
C ILE A 409 -12.31 -22.83 -11.96
N ALA A 410 -12.98 -21.68 -11.96
CA ALA A 410 -13.26 -20.93 -13.19
C ALA A 410 -12.17 -19.87 -13.38
N GLU A 411 -11.44 -19.94 -14.48
CA GLU A 411 -10.32 -19.05 -14.77
C GLU A 411 -10.62 -18.13 -15.96
N PHE A 412 -10.28 -16.85 -15.82
CA PHE A 412 -10.40 -15.83 -16.85
C PHE A 412 -9.12 -15.02 -16.96
N SER A 413 -8.56 -14.87 -18.17
CA SER A 413 -7.25 -14.25 -18.35
C SER A 413 -7.23 -13.05 -19.29
N TYR A 414 -6.33 -12.10 -19.02
CA TYR A 414 -5.99 -10.98 -19.91
C TYR A 414 -4.47 -10.92 -20.10
N THR A 415 -4.00 -11.06 -21.34
CA THR A 415 -2.58 -10.93 -21.69
C THR A 415 -2.28 -9.49 -22.09
N PHE A 416 -1.23 -8.92 -21.50
CA PHE A 416 -0.83 -7.55 -21.80
C PHE A 416 -0.02 -7.49 -23.10
N ASP A 417 -0.40 -6.59 -24.00
CA ASP A 417 0.28 -6.32 -25.27
C ASP A 417 1.48 -5.37 -25.12
N LYS A 418 1.70 -4.86 -23.90
CA LYS A 418 2.82 -4.00 -23.53
C LYS A 418 3.05 -4.05 -22.03
N ALA A 419 4.23 -3.61 -21.60
CA ALA A 419 4.53 -3.47 -20.18
C ALA A 419 3.46 -2.59 -19.48
N THR A 420 2.94 -3.08 -18.36
CA THR A 420 1.78 -2.51 -17.66
C THR A 420 1.95 -2.64 -16.15
N GLN A 421 1.64 -1.58 -15.40
CA GLN A 421 1.60 -1.61 -13.95
C GLN A 421 0.16 -1.44 -13.45
N LEU A 422 -0.22 -2.29 -12.49
CA LEU A 422 -1.50 -2.25 -11.81
C LEU A 422 -1.26 -1.92 -10.34
N ILE A 423 -1.61 -0.70 -9.92
CA ILE A 423 -1.47 -0.26 -8.53
C ILE A 423 -2.77 0.42 -8.07
N GLY A 424 -3.43 -0.17 -7.06
CA GLY A 424 -4.68 0.36 -6.51
C GLY A 424 -5.61 -0.73 -5.97
N LEU A 425 -6.91 -0.47 -6.01
CA LEU A 425 -7.95 -1.31 -5.40
C LEU A 425 -8.80 -2.05 -6.46
N PRO A 426 -8.58 -3.36 -6.68
CA PRO A 426 -9.39 -4.14 -7.62
C PRO A 426 -10.77 -4.54 -7.06
N LYS A 427 -11.74 -4.75 -7.97
CA LYS A 427 -13.10 -5.21 -7.63
C LYS A 427 -13.62 -6.23 -8.63
N ALA A 428 -14.16 -7.36 -8.17
CA ALA A 428 -14.92 -8.27 -9.04
C ALA A 428 -16.42 -8.03 -8.91
N ILE A 429 -17.14 -8.08 -10.02
CA ILE A 429 -18.61 -8.07 -10.06
C ILE A 429 -19.03 -9.40 -10.68
N LEU A 430 -19.62 -10.29 -9.89
CA LEU A 430 -19.99 -11.63 -10.36
C LEU A 430 -21.49 -11.86 -10.19
N TYR A 431 -22.13 -12.39 -11.23
CA TYR A 431 -23.50 -12.91 -11.15
C TYR A 431 -23.40 -14.43 -10.96
N VAL A 432 -23.82 -14.93 -9.80
CA VAL A 432 -23.57 -16.32 -9.40
C VAL A 432 -24.84 -16.96 -8.86
N SER A 433 -25.04 -18.25 -9.14
CA SER A 433 -26.07 -19.08 -8.53
C SER A 433 -25.48 -20.38 -7.96
N ASN A 434 -26.23 -21.00 -7.04
CA ASN A 434 -25.99 -22.35 -6.51
C ASN A 434 -27.35 -23.06 -6.44
N ASP A 435 -27.44 -24.30 -6.95
CA ASP A 435 -28.69 -25.05 -7.05
C ASP A 435 -29.01 -25.91 -5.81
N GLN A 436 -28.08 -26.04 -4.86
CA GLN A 436 -28.15 -26.99 -3.74
C GLN A 436 -28.22 -26.32 -2.35
N GLN A 437 -27.75 -25.08 -2.21
CA GLN A 437 -27.73 -24.36 -0.94
C GLN A 437 -28.40 -22.99 -1.04
N ASP A 438 -28.89 -22.53 0.11
CA ASP A 438 -29.47 -21.21 0.27
C ASP A 438 -28.45 -20.13 0.68
N ASP A 439 -27.17 -20.50 0.70
CA ASP A 439 -26.04 -19.64 1.00
C ASP A 439 -24.74 -20.30 0.53
N PHE A 440 -23.79 -19.51 0.08
CA PHE A 440 -22.51 -20.00 -0.42
C PHE A 440 -21.46 -18.89 -0.40
N THR A 441 -20.18 -19.26 -0.36
CA THR A 441 -19.04 -18.34 -0.33
C THR A 441 -18.28 -18.42 -1.64
N VAL A 442 -18.07 -17.27 -2.28
CA VAL A 442 -17.26 -17.15 -3.50
C VAL A 442 -15.91 -16.55 -3.13
N PHE A 443 -14.85 -17.22 -3.58
CA PHE A 443 -13.49 -16.73 -3.46
C PHE A 443 -12.97 -16.31 -4.83
N VAL A 444 -12.19 -15.23 -4.87
CA VAL A 444 -11.46 -14.79 -6.05
C VAL A 444 -9.99 -14.57 -5.71
N ILE A 445 -9.10 -14.86 -6.66
CA ILE A 445 -7.68 -14.52 -6.58
C ILE A 445 -7.18 -13.99 -7.94
N LEU A 446 -6.36 -12.94 -7.89
CA LEU A 446 -5.65 -12.40 -9.04
C LEU A 446 -4.24 -12.99 -9.07
N ARG A 447 -3.98 -13.86 -10.04
CA ARG A 447 -2.69 -14.51 -10.27
C ARG A 447 -1.95 -13.85 -11.43
N LYS A 448 -0.63 -14.00 -11.45
CA LYS A 448 0.23 -13.63 -12.57
C LYS A 448 0.76 -14.87 -13.29
N ARG A 449 0.76 -14.85 -14.62
CA ARG A 449 1.42 -15.84 -15.48
C ARG A 449 2.54 -15.19 -16.29
N ASP A 450 3.61 -15.93 -16.53
CA ASP A 450 4.64 -15.53 -17.48
C ASP A 450 4.17 -15.67 -18.94
N ARG A 451 5.06 -15.32 -19.88
CA ARG A 451 4.82 -15.36 -21.33
C ARG A 451 4.57 -16.77 -21.89
N HIS A 452 4.91 -17.79 -21.11
CA HIS A 452 4.70 -19.20 -21.45
C HIS A 452 3.47 -19.79 -20.76
N GLY A 453 2.72 -18.95 -20.03
CA GLY A 453 1.53 -19.36 -19.30
C GLY A 453 1.81 -20.02 -17.96
N LYS A 454 3.05 -20.04 -17.45
CA LYS A 454 3.35 -20.59 -16.12
C LYS A 454 2.84 -19.65 -15.04
N LEU A 455 2.07 -20.18 -14.08
CA LEU A 455 1.67 -19.41 -12.89
C LEU A 455 2.90 -19.06 -12.05
N LEU A 456 3.02 -17.78 -11.70
CA LEU A 456 4.09 -17.26 -10.88
C LEU A 456 3.65 -17.11 -9.41
N MET A 457 4.66 -17.04 -8.55
CA MET A 457 4.56 -16.70 -7.13
C MET A 457 5.58 -15.60 -6.85
N HIS A 458 5.38 -14.81 -5.81
CA HIS A 458 6.35 -13.84 -5.32
C HIS A 458 7.02 -14.40 -4.06
N LEU A 459 8.35 -14.24 -3.96
CA LEU A 459 9.12 -14.59 -2.77
C LEU A 459 9.10 -13.41 -1.80
N ASN A 460 8.63 -13.63 -0.58
CA ASN A 460 8.45 -12.57 0.41
C ASN A 460 9.77 -12.09 1.05
N PHE A 461 10.91 -12.56 0.57
CA PHE A 461 12.23 -12.26 1.10
C PHE A 461 13.21 -11.95 -0.04
N PRO A 462 14.24 -11.13 0.18
CA PRO A 462 15.38 -11.04 -0.72
C PRO A 462 16.00 -12.43 -0.89
N ILE A 463 16.31 -12.84 -2.13
CA ILE A 463 16.77 -14.20 -2.44
C ILE A 463 18.04 -14.56 -1.67
N GLU A 464 18.93 -13.58 -1.46
CA GLU A 464 20.17 -13.66 -0.72
C GLU A 464 20.00 -13.95 0.78
N ALA A 465 18.83 -13.66 1.34
CA ALA A 465 18.49 -13.97 2.74
C ALA A 465 17.86 -15.37 2.89
N THR A 466 17.52 -16.04 1.79
CA THR A 466 16.83 -17.33 1.81
C THR A 466 17.82 -18.51 1.70
N PRO A 467 17.43 -19.72 2.16
CA PRO A 467 18.25 -20.92 1.99
C PRO A 467 18.20 -21.52 0.57
N VAL A 468 17.42 -20.92 -0.33
CA VAL A 468 17.18 -21.38 -1.71
C VAL A 468 17.69 -20.34 -2.71
N LYS A 469 17.90 -20.75 -3.97
CA LYS A 469 18.32 -19.84 -5.04
C LYS A 469 17.20 -19.50 -6.02
N SER A 470 16.06 -20.18 -5.88
CA SER A 470 14.86 -19.93 -6.67
C SER A 470 13.61 -20.43 -5.96
N ILE A 471 12.46 -19.89 -6.33
CA ILE A 471 11.15 -20.32 -5.83
C ILE A 471 10.89 -21.80 -6.16
N GLU A 472 11.39 -22.29 -7.30
CA GLU A 472 11.24 -23.68 -7.74
C GLU A 472 11.94 -24.69 -6.82
N GLU A 473 12.95 -24.26 -6.06
CA GLU A 473 13.67 -25.12 -5.11
C GLU A 473 12.90 -25.31 -3.79
N ILE A 474 11.85 -24.53 -3.53
CA ILE A 474 11.09 -24.56 -2.26
C ILE A 474 10.22 -25.82 -2.23
N PRO A 475 10.48 -26.77 -1.30
CA PRO A 475 9.65 -27.96 -1.16
C PRO A 475 8.20 -27.59 -0.85
N GLU A 476 7.22 -28.31 -1.41
CA GLU A 476 5.78 -28.03 -1.20
C GLU A 476 5.39 -27.91 0.28
N LYS A 477 6.00 -28.72 1.15
CA LYS A 477 5.77 -28.70 2.61
C LYS A 477 6.24 -27.41 3.30
N GLU A 478 7.13 -26.64 2.66
CA GLU A 478 7.70 -25.38 3.15
C GLU A 478 7.05 -24.17 2.48
N GLN A 479 6.13 -24.37 1.53
CA GLN A 479 5.39 -23.27 0.92
C GLN A 479 4.29 -22.79 1.87
N GLN A 480 4.42 -21.55 2.37
CA GLN A 480 3.52 -20.90 3.33
C GLN A 480 3.24 -19.46 2.89
N SER A 481 2.18 -18.83 3.40
CA SER A 481 1.93 -17.40 3.11
C SER A 481 3.00 -16.47 3.70
N THR A 482 3.78 -16.94 4.67
CA THR A 482 4.90 -16.19 5.26
C THR A 482 6.08 -16.06 4.31
N ASN A 483 6.36 -17.05 3.45
CA ASN A 483 7.47 -16.99 2.49
C ASN A 483 7.04 -16.77 1.04
N LEU A 484 5.79 -17.04 0.68
CA LEU A 484 5.30 -16.89 -0.68
C LEU A 484 3.98 -16.13 -0.74
N HIS A 485 3.87 -15.27 -1.75
CA HIS A 485 2.62 -14.63 -2.13
C HIS A 485 2.12 -15.14 -3.48
N LEU A 486 0.87 -15.59 -3.51
CA LEU A 486 0.24 -16.10 -4.74
C LEU A 486 -0.45 -15.00 -5.54
N GLY A 487 -0.99 -13.98 -4.87
CA GLY A 487 -1.87 -13.02 -5.50
C GLY A 487 -2.90 -12.40 -4.56
N SER A 488 -3.48 -11.29 -4.98
CA SER A 488 -4.49 -10.54 -4.23
C SER A 488 -5.81 -11.28 -4.23
N THR A 489 -6.46 -11.35 -3.07
CA THR A 489 -7.67 -12.16 -2.88
C THR A 489 -8.90 -11.29 -2.65
N GLY A 490 -10.08 -11.84 -2.91
CA GLY A 490 -11.38 -11.30 -2.51
C GLY A 490 -12.30 -12.44 -2.07
N ILE A 491 -13.19 -12.17 -1.12
CA ILE A 491 -14.08 -13.18 -0.53
C ILE A 491 -15.44 -12.52 -0.30
N LEU A 492 -16.52 -13.19 -0.67
CA LEU A 492 -17.85 -12.77 -0.27
C LEU A 492 -18.79 -13.97 -0.13
N ARG A 493 -19.49 -14.02 1.00
CA ARG A 493 -20.63 -14.90 1.21
C ARG A 493 -21.88 -14.28 0.62
N ALA A 494 -22.61 -15.06 -0.18
CA ALA A 494 -23.78 -14.61 -0.92
C ALA A 494 -24.86 -14.02 0.01
N SER A 495 -25.13 -14.62 1.18
CA SER A 495 -26.09 -14.03 2.12
C SER A 495 -25.63 -12.71 2.75
N HIS A 496 -24.35 -12.38 2.67
CA HIS A 496 -23.78 -11.13 3.18
C HIS A 496 -23.60 -10.06 2.09
N ARG A 497 -24.16 -10.26 0.89
CA ARG A 497 -24.01 -9.37 -0.28
C ARG A 497 -24.56 -7.95 -0.13
N ALA A 498 -25.23 -7.62 0.99
CA ALA A 498 -25.71 -6.27 1.26
C ALA A 498 -24.56 -5.26 1.08
N TYR A 499 -24.84 -4.16 0.39
CA TYR A 499 -23.85 -3.17 -0.02
C TYR A 499 -24.27 -1.78 0.44
N ASP A 500 -23.36 -1.05 1.07
CA ASP A 500 -23.55 0.34 1.51
C ASP A 500 -22.47 1.23 0.90
N SER A 501 -22.79 1.87 -0.21
CA SER A 501 -21.86 2.76 -0.93
C SER A 501 -21.47 4.00 -0.13
N GLY A 502 -22.29 4.42 0.86
CA GLY A 502 -22.00 5.58 1.69
C GLY A 502 -20.89 5.33 2.71
N LYS A 503 -20.55 4.06 2.98
CA LYS A 503 -19.48 3.64 3.89
C LYS A 503 -18.28 3.02 3.17
N SER A 504 -18.34 2.92 1.85
CA SER A 504 -17.20 2.48 1.04
C SER A 504 -16.05 3.46 1.16
N ILE A 505 -14.88 2.97 1.58
CA ILE A 505 -13.64 3.76 1.64
C ILE A 505 -13.14 4.15 0.24
N HIS A 506 -13.60 3.43 -0.79
CA HIS A 506 -13.32 3.71 -2.19
C HIS A 506 -14.40 3.04 -3.08
N PRO A 507 -14.76 3.60 -4.26
CA PRO A 507 -15.78 2.99 -5.15
C PRO A 507 -15.48 1.55 -5.61
N GLN A 508 -14.19 1.17 -5.58
CA GLN A 508 -13.71 -0.17 -5.94
C GLN A 508 -13.46 -1.07 -4.74
N PHE A 509 -13.74 -0.61 -3.52
CA PHE A 509 -13.70 -1.45 -2.33
C PHE A 509 -15.06 -1.36 -1.61
N PRO A 510 -16.01 -2.24 -1.96
CA PRO A 510 -17.38 -2.17 -1.45
C PRO A 510 -17.42 -2.41 0.06
N PHE A 511 -18.20 -1.59 0.77
CA PHE A 511 -18.47 -1.85 2.18
C PHE A 511 -19.69 -2.76 2.31
N HIS A 512 -19.45 -3.94 2.88
CA HIS A 512 -20.50 -4.87 3.26
C HIS A 512 -20.78 -4.70 4.76
N PRO A 513 -22.00 -4.29 5.16
CA PRO A 513 -22.31 -4.07 6.57
C PRO A 513 -22.28 -5.35 7.40
N HIS A 514 -22.57 -6.51 6.81
CA HIS A 514 -22.64 -7.80 7.50
C HIS A 514 -23.62 -7.85 8.68
N THR A 515 -24.60 -6.94 8.76
CA THR A 515 -25.55 -6.83 9.89
C THR A 515 -26.73 -7.80 9.80
N LYS A 516 -26.89 -8.48 8.66
CA LYS A 516 -27.93 -9.49 8.41
C LYS A 516 -27.48 -10.48 7.34
N GLN A 517 -28.11 -11.64 7.33
CA GLN A 517 -27.99 -12.63 6.25
C GLN A 517 -29.26 -12.63 5.39
N GLU A 518 -29.10 -12.34 4.09
CA GLU A 518 -30.16 -12.45 3.08
C GLU A 518 -29.99 -13.76 2.33
N LYS A 519 -30.60 -14.84 2.82
CA LYS A 519 -30.50 -16.17 2.15
C LYS A 519 -30.91 -16.09 0.68
N VAL A 520 -30.24 -16.89 -0.14
CA VAL A 520 -30.42 -16.97 -1.59
C VAL A 520 -31.29 -18.19 -1.87
N LYS A 521 -32.31 -18.11 -2.71
CA LYS A 521 -33.05 -19.34 -3.07
C LYS A 521 -32.16 -20.22 -3.97
N PRO A 522 -32.16 -21.54 -3.81
CA PRO A 522 -31.43 -22.41 -4.74
C PRO A 522 -31.84 -22.11 -6.21
N GLY A 523 -30.84 -21.92 -7.07
CA GLY A 523 -30.98 -21.52 -8.47
C GLY A 523 -31.18 -20.01 -8.72
N GLU A 524 -31.34 -19.19 -7.67
CA GLU A 524 -31.42 -17.73 -7.81
C GLU A 524 -30.06 -17.14 -8.19
N ILE A 525 -30.07 -16.27 -9.20
CA ILE A 525 -28.88 -15.53 -9.64
C ILE A 525 -28.74 -14.29 -8.78
N VAL A 526 -27.62 -14.16 -8.07
CA VAL A 526 -27.32 -12.99 -7.24
C VAL A 526 -26.08 -12.26 -7.74
N LYS A 527 -26.12 -10.92 -7.68
CA LYS A 527 -24.97 -10.06 -7.92
C LYS A 527 -24.10 -9.99 -6.67
N LEU A 528 -22.82 -10.28 -6.82
CA LEU A 528 -21.79 -10.16 -5.79
C LEU A 528 -20.78 -9.11 -6.23
N GLU A 529 -20.67 -8.01 -5.47
CA GLU A 529 -19.58 -7.04 -5.63
C GLU A 529 -18.49 -7.39 -4.62
N ILE A 530 -17.41 -8.03 -5.08
CA ILE A 530 -16.36 -8.57 -4.23
C ILE A 530 -15.17 -7.62 -4.26
N GLY A 531 -14.91 -6.96 -3.13
CA GLY A 531 -13.68 -6.20 -2.93
C GLY A 531 -12.47 -7.14 -2.91
N ILE A 532 -11.49 -6.86 -3.77
CA ILE A 532 -10.21 -7.56 -3.78
C ILE A 532 -9.21 -6.65 -3.08
N TRP A 533 -8.37 -7.24 -2.22
CA TRP A 533 -7.37 -6.47 -1.49
C TRP A 533 -6.43 -5.73 -2.42
N ALA A 534 -5.87 -4.62 -1.92
CA ALA A 534 -4.96 -3.76 -2.67
C ALA A 534 -3.83 -4.55 -3.33
N MET A 535 -3.42 -4.07 -4.50
CA MET A 535 -2.37 -4.69 -5.30
C MET A 535 -1.41 -3.64 -5.82
N GLY A 536 -0.13 -4.01 -5.97
CA GLY A 536 0.85 -3.32 -6.80
C GLY A 536 1.62 -4.33 -7.63
N TYR A 537 1.23 -4.60 -8.87
CA TYR A 537 1.86 -5.60 -9.76
C TYR A 537 2.43 -4.95 -11.01
N ASP A 538 3.60 -5.42 -11.42
CA ASP A 538 4.25 -5.06 -12.67
C ASP A 538 4.13 -6.22 -13.66
N PHE A 539 3.75 -5.95 -14.91
CA PHE A 539 3.64 -6.94 -15.99
C PHE A 539 4.49 -6.50 -17.17
N GLU A 540 5.28 -7.43 -17.72
CA GLU A 540 5.98 -7.28 -18.99
C GLU A 540 5.04 -7.63 -20.16
N GLU A 541 5.43 -7.23 -21.37
CA GLU A 541 4.71 -7.59 -22.59
C GLU A 541 4.58 -9.11 -22.74
N GLY A 542 3.37 -9.59 -23.00
CA GLY A 542 3.04 -11.01 -23.13
C GLY A 542 2.80 -11.74 -21.81
N GLU A 543 3.03 -11.10 -20.66
CA GLU A 543 2.59 -11.64 -19.37
C GLU A 543 1.08 -11.48 -19.21
N THR A 544 0.50 -12.27 -18.31
CA THR A 544 -0.95 -12.42 -18.22
C THR A 544 -1.42 -12.28 -16.78
N ILE A 545 -2.48 -11.50 -16.57
CA ILE A 545 -3.25 -11.54 -15.32
C ILE A 545 -4.34 -12.61 -15.45
N SER A 546 -4.51 -13.41 -14.40
CA SER A 546 -5.47 -14.51 -14.32
C SER A 546 -6.38 -14.29 -13.11
N LEU A 547 -7.67 -14.07 -13.37
CA LEU A 547 -8.72 -14.09 -12.37
C LEU A 547 -9.18 -15.55 -12.19
N GLN A 548 -9.00 -16.10 -10.99
CA GLN A 548 -9.51 -17.42 -10.64
C GLN A 548 -10.64 -17.29 -9.63
N VAL A 549 -11.78 -17.94 -9.91
CA VAL A 549 -12.96 -18.00 -9.04
C VAL A 549 -13.15 -19.44 -8.55
N SER A 550 -13.35 -19.62 -7.24
CA SER A 550 -13.43 -20.93 -6.60
C SER A 550 -14.39 -20.95 -5.42
N GLY A 551 -14.76 -22.17 -4.99
CA GLY A 551 -15.56 -22.41 -3.77
C GLY A 551 -14.70 -22.74 -2.54
N GLN A 552 -13.38 -22.81 -2.71
CA GLN A 552 -12.41 -23.07 -1.64
C GLN A 552 -11.41 -21.93 -1.56
N TYR A 553 -10.91 -21.64 -0.36
CA TYR A 553 -9.94 -20.57 -0.13
C TYR A 553 -8.69 -20.78 -1.02
N PRO A 554 -8.37 -19.84 -1.93
CA PRO A 554 -7.46 -20.10 -3.05
C PRO A 554 -5.98 -19.86 -2.72
N SER A 555 -5.66 -19.42 -1.49
CA SER A 555 -4.28 -19.10 -1.10
C SER A 555 -3.58 -20.24 -0.34
N ILE A 556 -2.30 -20.04 -0.04
CA ILE A 556 -1.51 -20.92 0.83
C ILE A 556 -1.88 -20.59 2.28
N ALA A 557 -2.15 -21.64 3.07
CA ALA A 557 -2.45 -21.45 4.49
C ALA A 557 -1.16 -21.09 5.25
N GLU A 558 -1.27 -20.14 6.16
CA GLU A 558 -0.17 -19.66 7.00
C GLU A 558 0.31 -20.78 7.96
N PHE A 559 -0.63 -21.44 8.64
CA PHE A 559 -0.39 -22.63 9.46
C PHE A 559 -1.59 -23.59 9.35
N LYS A 560 -1.40 -24.77 8.73
CA LYS A 560 -2.49 -25.77 8.58
C LYS A 560 -2.85 -26.50 9.88
N SER A 561 -1.98 -26.47 10.90
CA SER A 561 -1.97 -27.45 11.98
C SER A 561 -2.85 -27.13 13.20
N PHE A 562 -3.45 -25.94 13.29
CA PHE A 562 -4.07 -25.46 14.54
C PHE A 562 -5.55 -25.04 14.44
N SER A 563 -6.14 -25.00 13.24
CA SER A 563 -7.56 -24.65 13.08
C SER A 563 -8.45 -25.89 13.07
N GLN A 564 -9.56 -25.86 13.82
CA GLN A 564 -10.59 -26.88 13.72
C GLN A 564 -11.28 -26.82 12.34
N PRO A 565 -11.79 -27.95 11.81
CA PRO A 565 -12.61 -27.94 10.61
C PRO A 565 -13.82 -27.01 10.77
N ARG A 566 -14.17 -26.26 9.72
CA ARG A 566 -15.40 -25.46 9.74
C ARG A 566 -16.61 -26.37 9.90
N PRO A 567 -17.67 -25.93 10.62
CA PRO A 567 -18.90 -26.71 10.75
C PRO A 567 -19.48 -27.07 9.37
N GLU A 568 -20.10 -28.25 9.24
CA GLU A 568 -20.58 -28.74 7.93
C GLU A 568 -21.56 -27.78 7.24
N HIS A 569 -22.42 -27.10 8.02
CA HIS A 569 -23.39 -26.13 7.51
C HIS A 569 -22.76 -24.82 6.98
N GLU A 570 -21.47 -24.60 7.27
CA GLU A 570 -20.71 -23.42 6.85
C GLU A 570 -19.92 -23.67 5.55
N LEU A 571 -19.87 -24.91 5.08
CA LEU A 571 -19.16 -25.32 3.87
C LEU A 571 -20.04 -25.14 2.63
N ASN A 572 -19.40 -24.80 1.51
CA ASN A 572 -20.04 -24.83 0.21
C ASN A 572 -20.37 -26.28 -0.20
N LYS A 573 -21.46 -26.45 -0.94
CA LYS A 573 -21.92 -27.72 -1.52
C LYS A 573 -22.37 -27.51 -2.95
N GLY A 574 -22.07 -28.47 -3.81
CA GLY A 574 -22.52 -28.51 -5.20
C GLY A 574 -21.76 -27.55 -6.13
N LEU A 575 -22.38 -27.31 -7.29
CA LEU A 575 -21.83 -26.44 -8.32
C LEU A 575 -22.16 -24.98 -8.02
N HIS A 576 -21.16 -24.12 -8.17
CA HIS A 576 -21.39 -22.69 -8.35
C HIS A 576 -21.37 -22.39 -9.85
N THR A 577 -22.30 -21.57 -10.29
CA THR A 577 -22.43 -21.19 -11.70
C THR A 577 -22.29 -19.69 -11.84
N ILE A 578 -21.29 -19.24 -12.59
CA ILE A 578 -21.09 -17.84 -12.98
C ILE A 578 -21.89 -17.60 -14.26
N HIS A 579 -22.69 -16.54 -14.27
CA HIS A 579 -23.51 -16.10 -15.39
C HIS A 579 -22.82 -14.96 -16.14
N ILE A 580 -22.82 -15.04 -17.47
CA ILE A 580 -22.17 -14.12 -18.39
C ILE A 580 -23.19 -13.75 -19.47
N GLY A 581 -23.47 -12.47 -19.64
CA GLY A 581 -24.37 -12.03 -20.70
C GLY A 581 -24.76 -10.58 -20.54
N LYS A 582 -25.61 -10.09 -21.44
CA LYS A 582 -26.07 -8.69 -21.43
C LYS A 582 -26.76 -8.32 -20.11
N GLU A 583 -27.57 -9.22 -19.56
CA GLU A 583 -28.25 -9.03 -18.27
C GLU A 583 -27.34 -9.35 -17.07
N TYR A 584 -26.31 -10.17 -17.29
CA TYR A 584 -25.37 -10.64 -16.27
C TYR A 584 -23.92 -10.32 -16.66
N PRO A 585 -23.53 -9.03 -16.72
CA PRO A 585 -22.19 -8.63 -17.16
C PRO A 585 -21.17 -8.86 -16.04
N SER A 586 -20.84 -10.13 -15.75
CA SER A 586 -19.79 -10.46 -14.80
C SER A 586 -18.44 -9.88 -15.27
N SER A 587 -17.72 -9.19 -14.38
CA SER A 587 -16.54 -8.41 -14.71
C SER A 587 -15.51 -8.35 -13.57
N ILE A 588 -14.33 -7.86 -13.90
CA ILE A 588 -13.26 -7.46 -12.98
C ILE A 588 -12.82 -6.04 -13.32
N ILE A 589 -12.65 -5.20 -12.30
CA ILE A 589 -12.16 -3.84 -12.42
C ILE A 589 -10.72 -3.81 -11.90
N LEU A 590 -9.78 -3.37 -12.75
CA LEU A 590 -8.35 -3.36 -12.47
C LEU A 590 -7.75 -1.94 -12.47
N PRO A 591 -6.77 -1.63 -11.59
CA PRO A 591 -6.24 -0.28 -11.40
C PRO A 591 -5.00 0.03 -12.27
N PHE A 592 -5.15 0.48 -13.51
CA PHE A 592 -4.03 0.77 -14.41
C PHE A 592 -3.36 2.11 -14.10
N ILE A 593 -2.03 2.16 -13.90
CA ILE A 593 -1.31 3.43 -13.81
C ILE A 593 -0.91 3.95 -15.21
N LYS A 594 -1.20 5.23 -15.51
CA LYS A 594 -0.77 5.93 -16.74
C LYS A 594 0.47 6.80 -16.51
N HIS A 595 1.47 6.72 -17.39
CA HIS A 595 2.64 7.60 -17.42
C HIS A 595 2.45 8.79 -18.44
N PHE A 596 2.87 10.03 -18.07
CA PHE A 596 2.62 11.40 -18.64
C PHE A 596 3.17 11.82 -20.05
N ILE A 597 2.73 12.95 -20.72
CA ILE A 597 3.28 13.64 -21.96
C ILE A 597 4.48 14.52 -21.72
N PHE A 598 4.62 15.02 -20.50
CA PHE A 598 5.76 15.83 -20.07
C PHE A 598 7.11 15.17 -20.44
N ILE A 599 7.09 13.83 -20.49
CA ILE A 599 8.17 12.94 -20.86
C ILE A 599 8.87 13.31 -22.18
N ALA A 600 8.30 13.94 -23.21
CA ALA A 600 9.15 14.24 -24.40
C ALA A 600 10.28 15.22 -24.06
N TYR A 601 10.02 16.27 -23.27
CA TYR A 601 11.07 17.19 -22.82
C TYR A 601 11.92 16.57 -21.71
N ASP A 602 11.34 15.84 -20.74
CA ASP A 602 12.10 15.20 -19.65
C ASP A 602 12.80 13.89 -20.02
N TYR A 603 12.48 13.35 -21.19
CA TYR A 603 13.15 12.20 -21.75
C TYR A 603 14.21 12.68 -22.72
N PHE A 604 13.84 13.44 -23.76
CA PHE A 604 14.79 13.79 -24.82
C PHE A 604 15.78 14.89 -24.43
N ASN A 605 15.44 15.86 -23.56
CA ASN A 605 16.45 16.84 -23.11
C ASN A 605 17.45 16.19 -22.14
N PRO A 606 17.03 15.42 -21.11
CA PRO A 606 17.97 14.68 -20.30
C PRO A 606 18.78 13.64 -21.07
N LEU A 607 18.18 12.97 -22.05
CA LEU A 607 18.87 12.09 -22.98
C LEU A 607 19.96 12.88 -23.74
N TYR A 608 19.64 14.02 -24.34
CA TYR A 608 20.62 14.89 -24.99
C TYR A 608 21.72 15.37 -24.04
N PHE A 609 21.39 15.82 -22.83
CA PHE A 609 22.37 16.29 -21.85
C PHE A 609 23.34 15.17 -21.43
N GLN A 610 22.83 13.96 -21.23
CA GLN A 610 23.62 12.84 -20.73
C GLN A 610 24.42 12.16 -21.85
N THR A 611 23.80 11.92 -23.01
CA THR A 611 24.43 11.20 -24.13
C THR A 611 25.30 12.09 -25.01
N VAL A 612 24.85 13.31 -25.34
CA VAL A 612 25.58 14.21 -26.23
C VAL A 612 26.52 15.14 -25.46
N LEU A 613 26.06 15.73 -24.36
CA LEU A 613 26.88 16.68 -23.57
C LEU A 613 27.71 16.00 -22.48
N GLY A 614 27.52 14.70 -22.24
CA GLY A 614 28.26 13.90 -21.25
C GLY A 614 28.10 14.40 -19.81
N VAL A 615 26.97 15.03 -19.46
CA VAL A 615 26.74 15.54 -18.10
C VAL A 615 26.08 14.49 -17.22
N THR A 616 26.37 14.50 -15.93
CA THR A 616 25.81 13.54 -14.96
C THR A 616 24.29 13.65 -14.84
N PRO A 617 23.58 12.60 -14.38
CA PRO A 617 22.13 12.67 -14.13
C PRO A 617 21.71 13.83 -13.23
N ILE A 618 22.50 14.16 -12.21
CA ILE A 618 22.24 15.30 -11.31
C ILE A 618 22.35 16.64 -12.06
N GLN A 619 23.38 16.80 -12.90
CA GLN A 619 23.54 18.01 -13.72
C GLN A 619 22.46 18.13 -14.80
N SER A 620 22.04 17.00 -15.37
CA SER A 620 20.94 16.90 -16.32
C SER A 620 19.64 17.40 -15.67
N GLY A 621 19.33 16.89 -14.46
CA GLY A 621 18.19 17.37 -13.67
C GLY A 621 18.25 18.87 -13.34
N LEU A 622 19.45 19.40 -13.02
CA LEU A 622 19.65 20.83 -12.79
C LEU A 622 19.33 21.68 -14.03
N TYR A 623 19.69 21.23 -15.23
CA TYR A 623 19.39 21.95 -16.47
C TYR A 623 17.92 21.92 -16.83
N THR A 624 17.21 20.84 -16.51
CA THR A 624 15.77 20.72 -16.74
C THR A 624 14.97 21.71 -15.90
N LEU A 625 15.50 22.22 -14.77
CA LEU A 625 14.85 23.30 -14.00
C LEU A 625 14.61 24.58 -14.83
N ALA A 626 15.45 24.84 -15.84
CA ALA A 626 15.26 25.97 -16.74
C ALA A 626 13.96 25.88 -17.56
N LEU A 627 13.43 24.66 -17.75
CA LEU A 627 12.13 24.41 -18.37
C LEU A 627 11.00 24.43 -17.32
N VAL A 628 11.19 23.74 -16.21
CA VAL A 628 10.14 23.46 -15.21
C VAL A 628 9.71 24.72 -14.45
N LEU A 629 10.66 25.58 -14.07
CA LEU A 629 10.34 26.77 -13.27
C LEU A 629 9.49 27.79 -14.06
N PRO A 630 9.84 28.19 -15.30
CA PRO A 630 9.00 29.09 -16.10
C PRO A 630 7.66 28.46 -16.47
N LEU A 631 7.63 27.15 -16.75
CA LEU A 631 6.39 26.42 -17.03
C LEU A 631 5.41 26.48 -15.86
N SER A 632 5.91 26.22 -14.65
CA SER A 632 5.08 26.23 -13.43
C SER A 632 4.54 27.63 -13.15
N ALA A 633 5.41 28.65 -13.27
CA ALA A 633 5.03 30.04 -13.09
C ALA A 633 3.97 30.50 -14.11
N MET A 634 4.13 30.13 -15.38
CA MET A 634 3.18 30.51 -16.43
C MET A 634 1.87 29.73 -16.39
N THR A 635 1.89 28.49 -15.91
CA THR A 635 0.67 27.72 -15.65
C THR A 635 -0.21 28.44 -14.63
N LEU A 636 0.38 28.83 -13.49
CA LEU A 636 -0.32 29.58 -12.44
C LEU A 636 -0.82 30.95 -12.92
N SER A 637 0.04 31.72 -13.60
CA SER A 637 -0.31 33.07 -14.07
C SER A 637 -1.41 33.05 -15.15
N SER A 638 -1.39 32.06 -16.04
CA SER A 638 -2.41 31.91 -17.08
C SER A 638 -3.81 31.68 -16.51
N GLY A 639 -3.96 30.82 -15.49
CA GLY A 639 -5.23 30.61 -14.80
C GLY A 639 -5.76 31.88 -14.15
N PHE A 640 -4.88 32.68 -13.53
CA PHE A 640 -5.24 33.97 -12.95
C PHE A 640 -5.68 35.00 -13.99
N VAL A 641 -4.96 35.09 -15.13
CA VAL A 641 -5.30 35.98 -16.23
C VAL A 641 -6.66 35.61 -16.83
N VAL A 642 -6.90 34.33 -17.11
CA VAL A 642 -8.18 33.87 -17.66
C VAL A 642 -9.33 34.13 -16.67
N LYS A 643 -9.13 33.84 -15.38
CA LYS A 643 -10.11 34.13 -14.32
C LYS A 643 -10.48 35.61 -14.24
N ARG A 644 -9.50 36.52 -14.41
CA ARG A 644 -9.73 37.96 -14.26
C ARG A 644 -10.28 38.63 -15.52
N THR A 645 -9.96 38.11 -16.70
CA THR A 645 -10.26 38.76 -17.99
C THR A 645 -11.33 38.05 -18.80
N GLY A 646 -11.71 36.82 -18.42
CA GLY A 646 -12.56 35.94 -19.21
C GLY A 646 -11.93 35.46 -20.52
N ALA A 647 -10.72 35.91 -20.87
CA ALA A 647 -10.14 35.76 -22.20
C ALA A 647 -9.15 34.59 -22.28
N TYR A 648 -9.64 33.37 -22.54
CA TYR A 648 -8.80 32.19 -22.71
C TYR A 648 -8.10 32.09 -24.07
N ARG A 649 -8.69 32.64 -25.14
CA ARG A 649 -8.13 32.54 -26.52
C ARG A 649 -6.77 33.24 -26.69
N PRO A 650 -6.57 34.50 -26.25
CA PRO A 650 -5.28 35.15 -26.36
C PRO A 650 -4.18 34.41 -25.56
N VAL A 651 -4.54 33.84 -24.41
CA VAL A 651 -3.63 33.04 -23.58
C VAL A 651 -3.19 31.77 -24.32
N ILE A 652 -4.11 31.08 -25.00
CA ILE A 652 -3.79 29.93 -25.85
C ILE A 652 -2.91 30.34 -27.03
N TRP A 653 -3.23 31.42 -27.74
CA TRP A 653 -2.47 31.85 -28.93
C TRP A 653 -1.05 32.28 -28.57
N ILE A 654 -0.89 33.05 -27.49
CA ILE A 654 0.42 33.49 -27.01
C ILE A 654 1.23 32.29 -26.52
N GLY A 655 0.63 31.41 -25.70
CA GLY A 655 1.28 30.19 -25.23
C GLY A 655 1.74 29.28 -26.39
N ALA A 656 0.84 28.99 -27.32
CA ALA A 656 1.12 28.18 -28.51
C ALA A 656 2.22 28.79 -29.38
N SER A 657 2.20 30.11 -29.61
CA SER A 657 3.23 30.79 -30.41
C SER A 657 4.61 30.72 -29.77
N ILE A 658 4.68 30.95 -28.45
CA ILE A 658 5.94 30.87 -27.69
C ILE A 658 6.42 29.42 -27.60
N MET A 659 5.51 28.45 -27.48
CA MET A 659 5.87 27.03 -27.42
C MET A 659 6.46 26.55 -28.76
N VAL A 660 5.87 26.97 -29.89
CA VAL A 660 6.41 26.68 -31.24
C VAL A 660 7.80 27.28 -31.39
N LEU A 661 8.00 28.52 -30.95
CA LEU A 661 9.31 29.16 -30.95
C LEU A 661 10.31 28.39 -30.08
N GLY A 662 9.95 28.08 -28.82
CA GLY A 662 10.82 27.36 -27.89
C GLY A 662 11.21 25.96 -28.37
N THR A 663 10.24 25.23 -28.95
CA THR A 663 10.49 23.91 -29.54
C THR A 663 11.36 24.01 -30.80
N GLY A 664 11.14 25.03 -31.63
CA GLY A 664 11.97 25.29 -32.81
C GLY A 664 13.41 25.66 -32.47
N LEU A 665 13.64 26.30 -31.33
CA LEU A 665 14.99 26.59 -30.85
C LEU A 665 15.78 25.32 -30.48
N PHE A 666 15.12 24.23 -30.07
CA PHE A 666 15.79 22.95 -29.79
C PHE A 666 16.37 22.27 -31.04
N ILE A 667 15.91 22.63 -32.25
CA ILE A 667 16.51 22.19 -33.54
C ILE A 667 17.98 22.63 -33.63
N ASP A 668 18.33 23.72 -32.96
CA ASP A 668 19.67 24.29 -32.92
C ASP A 668 20.51 23.70 -31.76
N PHE A 669 20.03 22.69 -31.02
CA PHE A 669 20.90 21.94 -30.12
C PHE A 669 22.02 21.24 -30.91
N GLY A 670 23.26 21.43 -30.46
CA GLY A 670 24.45 20.91 -31.12
C GLY A 670 25.37 20.18 -30.14
N PRO A 671 26.52 19.69 -30.59
CA PRO A 671 27.41 18.88 -29.74
C PRO A 671 28.16 19.71 -28.68
N SER A 672 28.12 21.05 -28.76
CA SER A 672 28.84 21.94 -27.84
C SER A 672 28.00 22.36 -26.63
N ARG A 673 28.63 22.32 -25.44
CA ARG A 673 28.03 22.69 -24.15
C ARG A 673 27.89 24.21 -23.98
N MET A 674 26.97 24.82 -24.74
CA MET A 674 26.61 26.22 -24.58
C MET A 674 25.46 26.38 -23.56
N ILE A 675 25.80 26.44 -22.27
CA ILE A 675 24.82 26.47 -21.17
C ILE A 675 23.81 27.62 -21.30
N THR A 676 24.27 28.81 -21.69
CA THR A 676 23.39 29.97 -21.91
C THR A 676 22.29 29.67 -22.93
N LYS A 677 22.63 28.98 -24.02
CA LYS A 677 21.70 28.58 -25.08
C LYS A 677 20.69 27.54 -24.57
N ILE A 678 21.18 26.51 -23.89
CA ILE A 678 20.36 25.44 -23.30
C ILE A 678 19.35 26.00 -22.30
N VAL A 679 19.77 26.93 -21.44
CA VAL A 679 18.91 27.55 -20.44
C VAL A 679 17.87 28.47 -21.09
N ILE A 680 18.27 29.37 -21.99
CA ILE A 680 17.35 30.32 -22.62
C ILE A 680 16.29 29.61 -23.45
N TYR A 681 16.68 28.59 -24.23
CA TYR A 681 15.74 27.87 -25.10
C TYR A 681 14.69 27.13 -24.26
N GLN A 682 15.11 26.50 -23.16
CA GLN A 682 14.21 25.84 -22.23
C GLN A 682 13.28 26.82 -21.50
N ILE A 683 13.77 28.01 -21.12
CA ILE A 683 12.93 29.04 -20.54
C ILE A 683 11.82 29.45 -21.52
N ILE A 684 12.17 29.71 -22.78
CA ILE A 684 11.20 30.09 -23.81
C ILE A 684 10.17 28.96 -24.01
N ALA A 685 10.62 27.71 -24.11
CA ALA A 685 9.72 26.56 -24.23
C ALA A 685 8.79 26.43 -23.02
N GLY A 686 9.31 26.60 -21.80
CA GLY A 686 8.53 26.53 -20.56
C GLY A 686 7.49 27.65 -20.46
N LEU A 687 7.87 28.88 -20.82
CA LEU A 687 6.95 30.02 -20.85
C LEU A 687 5.77 29.81 -21.81
N GLY A 688 6.02 29.15 -22.95
CA GLY A 688 4.99 28.85 -23.95
C GLY A 688 4.10 27.65 -23.58
N ALA A 689 4.70 26.60 -23.01
CA ALA A 689 3.98 25.39 -22.65
C ALA A 689 3.05 25.60 -21.44
N GLY A 690 3.45 26.39 -20.45
CA GLY A 690 2.70 26.59 -19.21
C GLY A 690 1.22 26.99 -19.41
N PRO A 691 0.91 28.03 -20.19
CA PRO A 691 -0.47 28.46 -20.42
C PRO A 691 -1.37 27.41 -21.07
N LEU A 692 -0.80 26.44 -21.78
CA LEU A 692 -1.53 25.40 -22.51
C LEU A 692 -2.01 24.25 -21.62
N PHE A 693 -1.61 24.20 -20.34
CA PHE A 693 -2.13 23.22 -19.37
C PHE A 693 -3.56 23.52 -18.93
N GLN A 694 -3.87 24.80 -18.71
CA GLN A 694 -5.15 25.24 -18.14
C GLN A 694 -6.06 25.87 -19.19
N ALA A 695 -5.53 26.76 -20.05
CA ALA A 695 -6.37 27.57 -20.92
C ALA A 695 -7.19 26.75 -21.96
N PRO A 696 -6.66 25.69 -22.60
CA PRO A 696 -7.46 24.83 -23.48
C PRO A 696 -8.58 24.05 -22.75
N MET A 697 -8.34 23.67 -21.49
CA MET A 697 -9.36 23.00 -20.67
C MET A 697 -10.51 23.94 -20.36
N ILE A 698 -10.21 25.19 -19.99
CA ILE A 698 -11.21 26.24 -19.76
C ILE A 698 -11.97 26.55 -21.06
N ALA A 699 -11.25 26.64 -22.19
CA ALA A 699 -11.87 26.82 -23.50
C ALA A 699 -12.85 25.69 -23.83
N PHE A 700 -12.47 24.45 -23.55
CA PHE A 700 -13.33 23.28 -23.76
C PHE A 700 -14.55 23.29 -22.83
N GLN A 701 -14.36 23.56 -21.53
CA GLN A 701 -15.44 23.68 -20.55
C GLN A 701 -16.43 24.79 -20.90
N SER A 702 -15.95 25.93 -21.42
CA SER A 702 -16.82 27.03 -21.84
C SER A 702 -17.84 26.61 -22.90
N GLN A 703 -17.51 25.65 -23.76
CA GLN A 703 -18.42 25.14 -24.79
C GLN A 703 -19.51 24.22 -24.23
N LEU A 704 -19.37 23.79 -22.97
CA LEU A 704 -20.26 22.84 -22.30
C LEU A 704 -21.18 23.52 -21.27
N ILE A 705 -21.05 24.84 -21.08
CA ILE A 705 -22.00 25.64 -20.27
C ILE A 705 -23.42 25.45 -20.83
N GLY A 706 -24.35 24.99 -19.98
CA GLY A 706 -25.72 24.59 -20.32
C GLY A 706 -25.91 23.11 -20.68
N LYS A 707 -24.88 22.25 -20.56
CA LYS A 707 -24.92 20.80 -20.85
C LYS A 707 -24.25 19.98 -19.74
N GLU A 708 -24.70 20.18 -18.51
CA GLU A 708 -24.06 19.63 -17.30
C GLU A 708 -24.00 18.09 -17.30
N ASP A 709 -25.03 17.42 -17.83
CA ASP A 709 -25.08 15.95 -17.95
C ASP A 709 -23.95 15.35 -18.80
N LEU A 710 -23.38 16.14 -19.72
CA LEU A 710 -22.28 15.73 -20.60
C LEU A 710 -20.91 16.20 -20.12
N LEU A 711 -20.85 17.08 -19.11
CA LEU A 711 -19.62 17.72 -18.66
C LEU A 711 -18.59 16.69 -18.21
N ALA A 712 -18.99 15.73 -17.37
CA ALA A 712 -18.10 14.68 -16.88
C ALA A 712 -17.56 13.80 -18.01
N ALA A 713 -18.42 13.36 -18.93
CA ALA A 713 -18.03 12.53 -20.08
C ALA A 713 -17.12 13.28 -21.06
N ALA A 714 -17.40 14.56 -21.29
CA ALA A 714 -16.61 15.40 -22.18
C ALA A 714 -15.23 15.73 -21.59
N ILE A 715 -15.15 16.03 -20.28
CA ILE A 715 -13.86 16.21 -19.58
C ILE A 715 -13.06 14.90 -19.62
N ALA A 716 -13.71 13.75 -19.41
CA ALA A 716 -13.06 12.45 -19.52
C ALA A 716 -12.55 12.18 -20.95
N ALA A 717 -13.34 12.50 -21.98
CA ALA A 717 -12.94 12.35 -23.38
C ALA A 717 -11.79 13.31 -23.77
N PHE A 718 -11.84 14.56 -23.32
CA PHE A 718 -10.76 15.53 -23.51
C PHE A 718 -9.47 15.05 -22.84
N THR A 719 -9.59 14.53 -21.61
CA THR A 719 -8.47 13.96 -20.86
C THR A 719 -7.95 12.69 -21.53
N PHE A 720 -8.83 11.83 -22.06
CA PHE A 720 -8.47 10.64 -22.82
C PHE A 720 -7.71 10.98 -24.11
N LEU A 721 -8.23 11.91 -24.91
CA LEU A 721 -7.59 12.35 -26.16
C LEU A 721 -6.22 12.97 -25.89
N ARG A 722 -6.14 13.84 -24.87
CA ARG A 722 -4.86 14.37 -24.38
C ARG A 722 -3.92 13.22 -24.04
N ASN A 723 -4.39 12.26 -23.24
CA ASN A 723 -3.61 11.11 -22.79
C ASN A 723 -3.24 10.10 -23.90
N LEU A 724 -3.98 10.07 -25.01
CA LEU A 724 -3.65 9.25 -26.19
C LEU A 724 -2.58 9.93 -27.04
N SER A 725 -2.73 11.22 -27.29
CA SER A 725 -1.72 12.05 -27.96
C SER A 725 -0.37 11.99 -27.25
N THR A 726 -0.38 11.81 -25.92
CA THR A 726 0.80 11.49 -25.09
C THR A 726 1.63 10.35 -25.59
N ALA A 727 1.01 9.17 -25.64
CA ALA A 727 1.71 7.93 -25.81
C ALA A 727 2.25 7.86 -27.23
N LEU A 728 1.47 8.38 -28.18
CA LEU A 728 1.87 8.53 -29.57
C LEU A 728 3.08 9.47 -29.70
N SER A 729 3.17 10.55 -28.92
CA SER A 729 4.30 11.48 -28.97
C SER A 729 5.63 10.77 -28.73
N LEU A 730 5.78 10.03 -27.63
CA LEU A 730 7.06 9.37 -27.29
C LEU A 730 7.44 8.29 -28.29
N VAL A 731 6.47 7.48 -28.71
CA VAL A 731 6.70 6.41 -29.70
C VAL A 731 7.12 7.01 -31.04
N VAL A 732 6.39 8.02 -31.52
CA VAL A 732 6.72 8.68 -32.80
C VAL A 732 8.06 9.41 -32.70
N GLY A 733 8.32 10.14 -31.61
CA GLY A 733 9.59 10.83 -31.39
C GLY A 733 10.78 9.86 -31.30
N GLY A 734 10.63 8.74 -30.58
CA GLY A 734 11.63 7.70 -30.48
C GLY A 734 11.90 7.00 -31.80
N VAL A 735 10.85 6.68 -32.58
CA VAL A 735 10.99 6.09 -33.92
C VAL A 735 11.69 7.06 -34.89
N ILE A 736 11.35 8.35 -34.86
CA ILE A 736 12.00 9.38 -35.69
C ILE A 736 13.48 9.52 -35.29
N LEU A 737 13.77 9.54 -33.99
CA LEU A 737 15.14 9.58 -33.48
C LEU A 737 15.95 8.36 -33.96
N GLN A 738 15.40 7.15 -33.82
CA GLN A 738 16.06 5.90 -34.21
C GLN A 738 16.25 5.76 -35.72
N HIS A 739 15.34 6.28 -36.53
CA HIS A 739 15.45 6.22 -38.00
C HIS A 739 16.63 7.03 -38.55
N GLY A 740 17.12 8.02 -37.80
CA GLY A 740 18.28 8.84 -38.16
C GLY A 740 19.64 8.25 -37.77
N LEU A 741 19.67 7.08 -37.13
CA LEU A 741 20.88 6.49 -36.53
C LEU A 741 21.38 5.26 -37.29
N SER A 742 22.70 5.00 -37.22
CA SER A 742 23.27 3.71 -37.61
C SER A 742 22.82 2.58 -36.66
N SER A 743 22.98 1.33 -37.08
CA SER A 743 22.58 0.15 -36.27
C SER A 743 23.23 0.13 -34.89
N ASP A 744 24.47 0.58 -34.79
CA ASP A 744 25.27 0.54 -33.56
C ASP A 744 24.85 1.68 -32.60
N GLU A 745 24.54 2.86 -33.14
CA GLU A 745 23.98 4.01 -32.39
C GLU A 745 22.56 3.75 -31.89
N ALA A 746 21.73 3.11 -32.72
CA ALA A 746 20.38 2.71 -32.34
C ALA A 746 20.40 1.64 -31.24
N SER A 747 21.34 0.67 -31.32
CA SER A 747 21.55 -0.34 -30.27
C SER A 747 21.97 0.30 -28.95
N TYR A 748 22.92 1.25 -28.99
CA TYR A 748 23.40 1.99 -27.81
C TYR A 748 22.29 2.76 -27.09
N LEU A 749 21.35 3.36 -27.83
CA LEU A 749 20.20 4.05 -27.26
C LEU A 749 19.11 3.09 -26.73
N SER A 750 19.07 1.84 -27.20
CA SER A 750 18.08 0.84 -26.79
C SER A 750 18.46 0.03 -25.54
N ASP A 751 19.76 -0.08 -25.21
CA ASP A 751 20.29 -0.92 -24.12
C ASP A 751 20.14 -0.32 -22.71
N GLY A 752 19.54 0.87 -22.54
CA GLY A 752 19.26 1.47 -21.23
C GLY A 752 20.49 1.86 -20.38
N SER A 753 21.70 1.58 -20.86
CA SER A 753 23.00 1.89 -20.23
C SER A 753 23.37 3.39 -20.24
N SER A 754 22.62 4.19 -21.01
CA SER A 754 22.85 5.61 -21.27
C SER A 754 22.41 6.57 -20.15
N LEU A 755 21.57 6.13 -19.21
CA LEU A 755 21.12 6.94 -18.06
C LEU A 755 21.96 6.70 -16.78
N GLY A 756 22.88 5.73 -16.79
CA GLY A 756 23.61 5.29 -15.60
C GLY A 756 25.13 5.33 -15.69
N SER A 757 25.73 5.31 -16.89
CA SER A 757 27.19 5.30 -17.03
C SER A 757 27.68 6.64 -17.58
N GLY A 758 28.36 7.43 -16.75
CA GLY A 758 29.03 8.67 -17.15
C GLY A 758 30.24 8.46 -18.07
N ALA A 759 30.14 7.53 -19.02
CA ALA A 759 31.17 7.28 -20.01
C ALA A 759 31.00 8.31 -21.15
N ARG A 760 31.92 9.27 -21.23
CA ARG A 760 32.19 9.95 -22.49
C ARG A 760 32.50 8.87 -23.53
N THR A 761 31.77 8.86 -24.64
CA THR A 761 32.26 8.22 -25.85
C THR A 761 33.45 9.06 -26.32
N GLU A 762 34.66 8.52 -26.19
CA GLU A 762 35.86 9.07 -26.84
C GLU A 762 35.81 8.92 -28.38
N ASP A 763 34.73 8.32 -28.91
CA ASP A 763 34.47 8.21 -30.33
C ASP A 763 33.85 9.51 -30.87
N GLU A 764 34.65 10.32 -31.57
CA GLU A 764 34.27 11.60 -32.17
C GLU A 764 33.12 11.50 -33.21
N GLY A 765 32.64 10.29 -33.55
CA GLY A 765 31.57 10.06 -34.53
C GLY A 765 30.17 9.77 -33.96
N LEU A 766 30.03 9.26 -32.73
CA LEU A 766 28.74 8.76 -32.19
C LEU A 766 27.80 9.90 -31.74
N GLY A 767 28.35 11.06 -31.37
CA GLY A 767 27.59 12.21 -30.90
C GLY A 767 26.84 12.95 -32.01
N ASP A 768 27.40 12.96 -33.23
CA ASP A 768 26.85 13.73 -34.35
C ASP A 768 25.58 13.06 -34.93
N GLY A 769 25.54 11.73 -35.01
CA GLY A 769 24.35 10.98 -35.44
C GLY A 769 23.15 11.17 -34.49
N ILE A 770 23.40 11.16 -33.18
CA ILE A 770 22.38 11.42 -32.15
C ILE A 770 21.86 12.86 -32.22
N VAL A 771 22.74 13.83 -32.46
CA VAL A 771 22.34 15.25 -32.65
C VAL A 771 21.46 15.40 -33.89
N ASP A 772 21.80 14.77 -35.00
CA ASP A 772 21.00 14.84 -36.24
C ASP A 772 19.64 14.13 -36.10
N GLY A 773 19.58 13.02 -35.38
CA GLY A 773 18.32 12.34 -35.03
C GLY A 773 17.43 13.21 -34.13
N LEU A 774 18.00 13.82 -33.08
CA LEU A 774 17.28 14.76 -32.21
C LEU A 774 16.78 15.99 -32.96
N LYS A 775 17.60 16.53 -33.88
CA LYS A 775 17.22 17.66 -34.73
C LYS A 775 16.03 17.33 -35.62
N THR A 776 16.02 16.16 -36.25
CA THR A 776 14.91 15.68 -37.09
C THR A 776 13.63 15.54 -36.27
N MET A 777 13.75 15.01 -35.05
CA MET A 777 12.65 14.91 -34.10
C MET A 777 12.11 16.28 -33.68
N TRP A 778 12.98 17.26 -33.37
CA TRP A 778 12.55 18.61 -33.02
C TRP A 778 11.91 19.37 -34.18
N ILE A 779 12.34 19.13 -35.43
CA ILE A 779 11.67 19.66 -36.63
C ILE A 779 10.24 19.13 -36.68
N PHE A 780 10.04 17.82 -36.47
CA PHE A 780 8.71 17.21 -36.44
C PHE A 780 7.82 17.85 -35.35
N TYR A 781 8.31 17.96 -34.11
CA TYR A 781 7.55 18.57 -33.02
C TYR A 781 7.23 20.04 -33.24
N THR A 782 8.16 20.79 -33.88
CA THR A 782 7.92 22.18 -34.26
C THR A 782 6.81 22.30 -35.30
N ALA A 783 6.79 21.40 -36.30
CA ALA A 783 5.73 21.35 -37.30
C ALA A 783 4.36 21.00 -36.68
N VAL A 784 4.32 20.01 -35.78
CA VAL A 784 3.11 19.64 -35.03
C VAL A 784 2.61 20.81 -34.17
N GLY A 785 3.52 21.50 -33.48
CA GLY A 785 3.20 22.72 -32.74
C GLY A 785 2.64 23.83 -33.64
N GLY A 786 3.17 23.98 -34.85
CA GLY A 786 2.65 24.92 -35.86
C GLY A 786 1.22 24.58 -36.29
N VAL A 787 0.91 23.30 -36.51
CA VAL A 787 -0.46 22.84 -36.81
C VAL A 787 -1.40 23.10 -35.62
N MET A 788 -0.94 22.86 -34.39
CA MET A 788 -1.71 23.16 -33.18
C MET A 788 -2.01 24.67 -33.08
N LEU A 789 -1.01 25.53 -33.31
CA LEU A 789 -1.19 26.98 -33.32
C LEU A 789 -2.23 27.41 -34.35
N ILE A 790 -2.15 26.91 -35.60
CA ILE A 790 -3.13 27.22 -36.65
C ILE A 790 -4.53 26.74 -36.23
N SER A 791 -4.63 25.52 -35.69
CA SER A 791 -5.89 24.93 -35.24
C SER A 791 -6.50 25.71 -34.08
N SER A 792 -5.68 26.32 -33.23
CA SER A 792 -6.15 27.10 -32.08
C SER A 792 -6.95 28.36 -32.46
N PHE A 793 -6.84 28.84 -33.69
CA PHE A 793 -7.70 29.93 -34.18
C PHE A 793 -9.15 29.50 -34.44
N ALA A 794 -9.39 28.20 -34.66
CA ALA A 794 -10.72 27.63 -34.83
C ALA A 794 -11.49 27.46 -33.50
N ILE A 795 -10.84 27.73 -32.35
CA ILE A 795 -11.51 27.70 -31.04
C ILE A 795 -12.55 28.83 -30.98
N GLY A 796 -13.81 28.45 -30.76
CA GLY A 796 -14.95 29.37 -30.65
C GLY A 796 -14.81 30.40 -29.53
N LYS A 797 -15.37 31.59 -29.75
CA LYS A 797 -15.46 32.65 -28.71
C LYS A 797 -16.74 32.44 -27.90
N ARG A 798 -16.62 32.32 -26.58
CA ARG A 798 -17.73 32.43 -25.64
C ARG A 798 -17.27 33.31 -24.48
N ASP A 799 -18.09 34.29 -24.10
CA ASP A 799 -17.76 35.16 -22.98
C ASP A 799 -18.06 34.40 -21.68
N LEU A 800 -17.09 34.36 -20.76
CA LEU A 800 -17.21 33.66 -19.47
C LEU A 800 -18.01 34.47 -18.42
N ASP A 801 -18.40 35.71 -18.75
CA ASP A 801 -19.06 36.67 -17.85
C ASP A 801 -20.60 36.75 -18.01
N SER A 802 -21.22 35.90 -18.83
CA SER A 802 -22.69 35.89 -18.98
C SER A 802 -23.32 34.77 -18.16
N ASP A 803 -23.48 35.00 -16.85
CA ASP A 803 -24.53 34.40 -16.01
C ASP A 803 -24.91 35.42 -14.92
N SER A 804 -25.58 36.48 -15.35
CA SER A 804 -26.66 37.11 -14.59
C SER A 804 -27.89 37.08 -15.48
N ASP A 805 -28.89 36.31 -15.05
CA ASP A 805 -30.23 36.16 -15.60
C ASP A 805 -30.41 35.21 -16.81
N GLU A 806 -30.64 33.91 -16.52
CA GLU A 806 -31.92 33.21 -16.84
C GLU A 806 -32.04 31.85 -16.13
#